data_AF-A0A2Z6D4G7-F1
#
_entry.id   AF-A0A2Z6D4G7-F1
#
_cell.length_a   1.000
_cell.length_b   1.000
_cell.length_c   1.000
_cell.angle_alpha   90.00
_cell.angle_beta   90.00
_cell.angle_gamma   90.00
#
_symmetry.space_group_name_H-M   'P 1'
#
loop_
_entity.id
_entity.type
_entity.pdbx_description
1 polymer ?
#
loop_
_entity_poly.entity_id
_entity_poly.type
_entity_poly.pdbx_seq_one_letter_code
_entity_poly.pdbx_strand_id
1 'polypeptide(L)'
;MKYERSKFRKLIEALTPQELNESLDDFPAVRNQFTDGQEKYLRNRIILDYFEKHQEEIDKLLEAIKQCNLTAYNKYASELNSSENSEEKLVPSDKTNSKSNQTPNVPEDKNCDILVLAANPIETDRLELEEEANRIRLRLQEGEVGKDYIVKVERAVQVEDLSKYLLQYKPLILHFSGHGSPSGEIILTNSQGQAQPLSPEALAELLAVLQGRIECVLLNACFSLEKADALADKVSCVVGMSKEIGDQSAVTFAAGFYRGLGFGRGYHTAFELGRNEIKLLNLPDSAVPHFITRDTSLLQREMVKPRVTRTVSTQSTEPTLYPLWFGTNRKPKNLQDISQGFSGERDRQLHYGTCQVAVPKSHKIGSTGSPLLQRLLTLTDDRLKLKKDSLKLFEENNFWENIQRTLQENQPDERSALVFIHGFNVSFEDAALRAAQIGVDLQVPGIMAFYSWPSRGKLASYPADEATIEASEKYIAEFLLNLAQKSGIEKIHIIAHSMGNRGLLRAMQRILAQVQGKSEISFGQIFLAAPDVDPDIFEELAQAYQNLAERTTLYISAKDKALATSGIIHDHPRVGFFPPITVVDGIDTVEVSNIDLTLLGHGYFADARDLLQDMHHLLINNTSPEKRFGLRKKQENGQTFWIIGQ
;
A
#
# COMPACT_ATOMS: atom_id res chain seq x y z
N MET A 1 -39.04 -9.02 -16.10
CA MET A 1 -38.70 -8.70 -14.68
C MET A 1 -37.56 -7.68 -14.63
N LYS A 2 -37.42 -6.86 -13.58
CA LYS A 2 -36.21 -6.02 -13.40
C LYS A 2 -35.13 -6.88 -12.75
N TYR A 3 -33.99 -7.08 -13.43
CA TYR A 3 -32.91 -7.92 -12.92
C TYR A 3 -32.30 -7.33 -11.64
N GLU A 4 -32.29 -8.11 -10.55
CA GLU A 4 -31.62 -7.76 -9.31
C GLU A 4 -30.61 -8.87 -8.96
N ARG A 5 -29.32 -8.56 -9.13
CA ARG A 5 -28.21 -9.52 -9.05
C ARG A 5 -28.17 -10.32 -7.73
N SER A 6 -28.53 -9.67 -6.62
CA SER A 6 -28.61 -10.29 -5.28
C SER A 6 -29.64 -11.42 -5.20
N LYS A 7 -30.84 -11.20 -5.77
CA LYS A 7 -31.94 -12.18 -5.78
C LYS A 7 -31.68 -13.31 -6.74
N PHE A 8 -31.18 -12.98 -7.93
CA PHE A 8 -30.83 -13.97 -8.95
C PHE A 8 -29.68 -14.89 -8.50
N ARG A 9 -28.69 -14.34 -7.77
CA ARG A 9 -27.62 -15.12 -7.15
C ARG A 9 -28.12 -16.20 -6.19
N LYS A 10 -29.09 -15.88 -5.32
CA LYS A 10 -29.66 -16.86 -4.38
C LYS A 10 -30.34 -18.03 -5.10
N LEU A 11 -31.02 -17.75 -6.22
CA LEU A 11 -31.65 -18.79 -7.05
C LEU A 11 -30.58 -19.71 -7.67
N ILE A 12 -29.54 -19.15 -8.27
CA ILE A 12 -28.44 -19.92 -8.90
C ILE A 12 -27.65 -20.74 -7.87
N GLU A 13 -27.39 -20.19 -6.68
CA GLU A 13 -26.70 -20.91 -5.60
C GLU A 13 -27.49 -22.13 -5.09
N ALA A 14 -28.82 -22.08 -5.17
CA ALA A 14 -29.72 -23.14 -4.73
C ALA A 14 -29.76 -24.35 -5.69
N LEU A 15 -29.28 -24.22 -6.92
CA LEU A 15 -29.23 -25.32 -7.89
C LEU A 15 -28.01 -26.23 -7.66
N THR A 16 -28.20 -27.52 -7.91
CA THR A 16 -27.10 -28.48 -7.99
C THR A 16 -26.31 -28.28 -9.30
N PRO A 17 -25.04 -28.75 -9.39
CA PRO A 17 -24.28 -28.65 -10.63
C PRO A 17 -24.95 -29.31 -11.84
N GLN A 18 -25.75 -30.36 -11.62
CA GLN A 18 -26.48 -31.04 -12.69
C GLN A 18 -27.67 -30.19 -13.18
N GLU A 19 -28.53 -29.73 -12.27
CA GLU A 19 -29.68 -28.87 -12.61
C GLU A 19 -29.24 -27.55 -13.26
N LEU A 20 -28.08 -27.03 -12.85
CA LEU A 20 -27.48 -25.84 -13.43
C LEU A 20 -27.06 -26.08 -14.89
N ASN A 21 -26.43 -27.22 -15.18
CA ASN A 21 -26.06 -27.59 -16.54
C ASN A 21 -27.29 -27.81 -17.43
N GLU A 22 -28.32 -28.50 -16.93
CA GLU A 22 -29.59 -28.74 -17.63
C GLU A 22 -30.31 -27.40 -17.93
N SER A 23 -30.32 -26.47 -16.97
CA SER A 23 -30.92 -25.13 -17.18
C SER A 23 -30.17 -24.28 -18.22
N LEU A 24 -28.92 -24.64 -18.55
CA LEU A 24 -28.04 -23.93 -19.46
C LEU A 24 -27.91 -24.58 -20.84
N ASP A 25 -28.65 -25.65 -21.13
CA ASP A 25 -28.59 -26.37 -22.42
C ASP A 25 -28.86 -25.44 -23.62
N ASP A 26 -29.73 -24.45 -23.44
CA ASP A 26 -30.10 -23.44 -24.42
C ASP A 26 -29.13 -22.23 -24.50
N PHE A 27 -28.03 -22.25 -23.73
CA PHE A 27 -27.08 -21.13 -23.57
C PHE A 27 -25.62 -21.55 -23.85
N PRO A 28 -25.27 -21.90 -25.10
CA PRO A 28 -23.94 -22.41 -25.45
C PRO A 28 -22.81 -21.41 -25.16
N ALA A 29 -23.09 -20.11 -25.22
CA ALA A 29 -22.13 -19.05 -24.89
C ALA A 29 -21.70 -19.06 -23.41
N VAL A 30 -22.57 -19.50 -22.50
CA VAL A 30 -22.26 -19.66 -21.07
C VAL A 30 -21.58 -21.00 -20.83
N ARG A 31 -22.13 -22.08 -21.41
CA ARG A 31 -21.63 -23.44 -21.24
C ARG A 31 -20.18 -23.60 -21.73
N ASN A 32 -19.83 -22.99 -22.86
CA ASN A 32 -18.49 -23.07 -23.43
C ASN A 32 -17.41 -22.34 -22.59
N GLN A 33 -17.82 -21.56 -21.59
CA GLN A 33 -16.89 -20.91 -20.65
C GLN A 33 -16.60 -21.80 -19.41
N PHE A 34 -17.29 -22.94 -19.26
CA PHE A 34 -17.04 -23.85 -18.16
C PHE A 34 -15.87 -24.78 -18.47
N THR A 35 -15.03 -25.04 -17.47
CA THR A 35 -13.97 -26.05 -17.53
C THR A 35 -14.32 -27.27 -16.67
N ASP A 36 -13.79 -28.43 -17.06
CA ASP A 36 -13.93 -29.67 -16.29
C ASP A 36 -13.27 -29.52 -14.91
N GLY A 37 -13.96 -29.92 -13.85
CA GLY A 37 -13.49 -29.78 -12.46
C GLY A 37 -13.58 -28.37 -11.86
N GLN A 38 -14.15 -27.39 -12.57
CA GLN A 38 -14.28 -26.01 -12.08
C GLN A 38 -15.18 -25.91 -10.84
N GLU A 39 -14.72 -25.17 -9.82
CA GLU A 39 -15.47 -24.99 -8.56
C GLU A 39 -16.82 -24.27 -8.77
N LYS A 40 -17.82 -24.65 -7.96
CA LYS A 40 -19.22 -24.17 -8.07
C LYS A 40 -19.32 -22.64 -8.03
N TYR A 41 -18.52 -21.95 -7.21
CA TYR A 41 -18.57 -20.50 -7.09
C TYR A 41 -18.13 -19.78 -8.39
N LEU A 42 -17.14 -20.34 -9.11
CA LEU A 42 -16.66 -19.82 -10.39
C LEU A 42 -17.70 -19.98 -11.49
N ARG A 43 -18.40 -21.12 -11.53
CA ARG A 43 -19.51 -21.36 -12.47
C ARG A 43 -20.66 -20.40 -12.21
N ASN A 44 -21.05 -20.23 -10.95
CA ASN A 44 -22.08 -19.26 -10.56
C ASN A 44 -21.70 -17.83 -10.98
N ARG A 45 -20.43 -17.45 -10.84
CA ARG A 45 -19.94 -16.13 -11.30
C ARG A 45 -20.11 -15.93 -12.81
N ILE A 46 -19.71 -16.91 -13.62
CA ILE A 46 -19.84 -16.84 -15.10
C ILE A 46 -21.30 -16.65 -15.52
N ILE A 47 -22.23 -17.39 -14.89
CA ILE A 47 -23.66 -17.28 -15.16
C ILE A 47 -24.18 -15.90 -14.77
N LEU A 48 -23.85 -15.42 -13.57
CA LEU A 48 -24.27 -14.10 -13.10
C LEU A 48 -23.74 -12.97 -13.99
N ASP A 49 -22.47 -13.04 -14.42
CA ASP A 49 -21.85 -12.04 -15.29
C ASP A 49 -22.43 -12.05 -16.71
N TYR A 50 -22.84 -13.21 -17.22
CA TYR A 50 -23.49 -13.33 -18.54
C TYR A 50 -24.89 -12.71 -18.52
N PHE A 51 -25.74 -13.11 -17.57
CA PHE A 51 -27.14 -12.64 -17.50
C PHE A 51 -27.28 -11.20 -16.97
N GLU A 52 -26.26 -10.64 -16.31
CA GLU A 52 -26.20 -9.20 -16.03
C GLU A 52 -26.06 -8.37 -17.31
N LYS A 53 -25.37 -8.89 -18.33
CA LYS A 53 -25.15 -8.24 -19.63
C LYS A 53 -26.24 -8.56 -20.66
N HIS A 54 -26.91 -9.71 -20.53
CA HIS A 54 -27.96 -10.20 -21.43
C HIS A 54 -29.28 -10.34 -20.66
N GLN A 55 -29.81 -9.22 -20.18
CA GLN A 55 -30.97 -9.24 -19.28
C GLN A 55 -32.24 -9.75 -19.98
N GLU A 56 -32.33 -9.56 -21.29
CA GLU A 56 -33.37 -10.05 -22.17
C GLU A 56 -33.46 -11.59 -22.23
N GLU A 57 -32.38 -12.30 -21.89
CA GLU A 57 -32.32 -13.76 -21.88
C GLU A 57 -32.71 -14.37 -20.52
N ILE A 58 -32.86 -13.56 -19.47
CA ILE A 58 -33.15 -14.03 -18.11
C ILE A 58 -34.47 -14.77 -18.02
N ASP A 59 -35.53 -14.26 -18.66
CA ASP A 59 -36.86 -14.88 -18.60
C ASP A 59 -36.82 -16.29 -19.22
N LYS A 60 -35.98 -16.51 -20.24
CA LYS A 60 -35.75 -17.83 -20.85
C LYS A 60 -35.02 -18.78 -19.89
N LEU A 61 -34.00 -18.29 -19.19
CA LEU A 61 -33.30 -19.09 -18.17
C LEU A 61 -34.21 -19.42 -16.98
N LEU A 62 -35.02 -18.46 -16.52
CA LEU A 62 -35.96 -18.68 -15.43
C LEU A 62 -36.99 -19.77 -15.78
N GLU A 63 -37.46 -19.81 -17.02
CA GLU A 63 -38.38 -20.87 -17.47
C GLU A 63 -37.66 -22.23 -17.57
N ALA A 64 -36.39 -22.27 -17.99
CA ALA A 64 -35.57 -23.49 -17.96
C ALA A 64 -35.32 -23.98 -16.52
N ILE A 65 -35.02 -23.08 -15.58
CA ILE A 65 -34.85 -23.39 -14.15
C ILE A 65 -36.16 -23.91 -13.55
N LYS A 66 -37.29 -23.33 -13.92
CA LYS A 66 -38.62 -23.79 -13.48
C LYS A 66 -38.94 -25.20 -13.98
N GLN A 67 -38.43 -25.59 -15.15
CA GLN A 67 -38.57 -26.94 -15.69
C GLN A 67 -37.67 -27.97 -14.98
N CYS A 68 -36.43 -27.61 -14.62
CA CYS A 68 -35.52 -28.55 -13.95
C CYS A 68 -35.69 -28.61 -12.42
N ASN A 69 -36.01 -27.48 -11.76
CA ASN A 69 -36.22 -27.43 -10.31
C ASN A 69 -37.32 -26.42 -9.92
N LEU A 70 -38.57 -26.89 -10.02
CA LEU A 70 -39.77 -26.12 -9.69
C LEU A 70 -39.79 -25.63 -8.23
N THR A 71 -39.22 -26.40 -7.30
CA THR A 71 -39.16 -26.06 -5.87
C THR A 71 -38.26 -24.86 -5.61
N ALA A 72 -37.06 -24.85 -6.20
CA ALA A 72 -36.14 -23.73 -6.12
C ALA A 72 -36.74 -22.48 -6.78
N TYR A 73 -37.34 -22.62 -7.96
CA TYR A 73 -38.02 -21.51 -8.63
C TYR A 73 -39.13 -20.89 -7.76
N ASN A 74 -40.06 -21.71 -7.24
CA ASN A 74 -41.18 -21.23 -6.43
C ASN A 74 -40.73 -20.55 -5.14
N LYS A 75 -39.61 -21.00 -4.55
CA LYS A 75 -39.03 -20.38 -3.34
C LYS A 75 -38.59 -18.93 -3.58
N TYR A 76 -38.12 -18.60 -4.78
CA TYR A 76 -37.59 -17.27 -5.11
C TYR A 76 -38.49 -16.45 -6.05
N ALA A 77 -39.58 -17.03 -6.56
CA ALA A 77 -40.52 -16.37 -7.47
C ALA A 77 -41.19 -15.11 -6.88
N SER A 78 -41.44 -15.08 -5.56
CA SER A 78 -41.98 -13.90 -4.86
C SER A 78 -40.94 -12.78 -4.72
N GLU A 79 -39.67 -13.13 -4.48
CA GLU A 79 -38.57 -12.17 -4.38
C GLU A 79 -38.28 -11.52 -5.74
N LEU A 80 -38.29 -12.31 -6.82
CA LEU A 80 -38.03 -11.87 -8.20
C LEU A 80 -39.10 -10.93 -8.77
N ASN A 81 -40.34 -10.99 -8.26
CA ASN A 81 -41.46 -10.18 -8.71
C ASN A 81 -41.78 -8.95 -7.83
N SER A 82 -41.10 -8.78 -6.70
CA SER A 82 -41.34 -7.63 -5.80
C SER A 82 -40.68 -6.35 -6.34
N SER A 83 -41.52 -5.43 -6.84
CA SER A 83 -41.16 -4.05 -7.17
C SER A 83 -41.89 -3.09 -6.21
N GLU A 84 -41.15 -2.21 -5.55
CA GLU A 84 -41.61 -1.00 -4.83
C GLU A 84 -42.53 -1.14 -3.60
N ASN A 85 -41.99 -0.80 -2.41
CA ASN A 85 -42.54 0.19 -1.45
C ASN A 85 -42.01 -0.04 -0.03
N SER A 86 -41.25 0.92 0.51
CA SER A 86 -41.29 1.28 1.95
C SER A 86 -40.45 2.53 2.21
N GLU A 87 -41.03 3.70 1.94
CA GLU A 87 -40.75 4.93 2.69
C GLU A 87 -41.93 5.23 3.63
N GLU A 88 -41.59 5.70 4.84
CA GLU A 88 -42.40 6.37 5.88
C GLU A 88 -43.53 5.62 6.63
N LYS A 89 -43.35 5.49 7.97
CA LYS A 89 -44.08 6.34 8.96
C LYS A 89 -43.65 6.04 10.40
N LEU A 90 -43.04 7.04 11.04
CA LEU A 90 -42.94 7.18 12.50
C LEU A 90 -44.02 8.18 12.95
N VAL A 91 -44.87 7.78 13.88
CA VAL A 91 -45.75 8.68 14.66
C VAL A 91 -45.55 8.35 16.15
N PRO A 92 -45.44 9.35 17.04
CA PRO A 92 -45.04 9.17 18.42
C PRO A 92 -46.26 8.93 19.33
N SER A 93 -46.05 8.25 20.46
CA SER A 93 -47.02 8.25 21.56
C SER A 93 -46.33 8.53 22.89
N ASP A 94 -46.63 9.73 23.40
CA ASP A 94 -46.51 10.15 24.79
C ASP A 94 -47.44 9.31 25.68
N LYS A 95 -46.92 8.77 26.79
CA LYS A 95 -47.68 8.70 28.06
C LYS A 95 -46.74 8.81 29.27
N THR A 96 -46.97 9.88 29.99
CA THR A 96 -46.57 10.19 31.36
C THR A 96 -46.89 9.09 32.37
N ASN A 97 -45.98 8.82 33.30
CA ASN A 97 -46.34 8.71 34.72
C ASN A 97 -45.13 8.86 35.66
N SER A 98 -45.19 9.85 36.53
CA SER A 98 -44.29 10.08 37.66
C SER A 98 -44.73 9.26 38.88
N LYS A 99 -43.78 8.68 39.62
CA LYS A 99 -43.55 8.98 41.06
C LYS A 99 -42.39 8.17 41.66
N SER A 100 -41.36 8.94 42.03
CA SER A 100 -40.53 8.92 43.25
C SER A 100 -39.82 7.65 43.76
N ASN A 101 -38.50 7.84 43.88
CA ASN A 101 -37.61 7.46 45.00
C ASN A 101 -37.14 6.02 45.09
N GLN A 102 -36.00 5.76 44.46
CA GLN A 102 -34.71 5.56 45.13
C GLN A 102 -33.63 5.73 44.06
N THR A 103 -32.56 6.45 44.36
CA THR A 103 -31.39 6.60 43.49
C THR A 103 -30.43 5.46 43.80
N PRO A 104 -30.27 4.43 42.94
CA PRO A 104 -29.00 3.76 42.82
C PRO A 104 -28.12 4.61 41.91
N ASN A 105 -26.91 4.90 42.39
CA ASN A 105 -25.80 5.50 41.64
C ASN A 105 -25.84 5.14 40.15
N VAL A 106 -26.01 6.16 39.30
CA VAL A 106 -25.69 6.04 37.87
C VAL A 106 -24.17 5.81 37.78
N PRO A 107 -23.70 4.69 37.21
CA PRO A 107 -22.26 4.45 37.07
C PRO A 107 -21.64 5.51 36.17
N GLU A 108 -20.47 5.99 36.57
CA GLU A 108 -19.59 6.91 35.83
C GLU A 108 -19.45 6.54 34.34
N ASP A 109 -19.29 7.57 33.52
CA ASP A 109 -19.10 7.51 32.07
C ASP A 109 -18.07 6.42 31.68
N LYS A 110 -18.53 5.38 30.99
CA LYS A 110 -17.80 4.11 30.80
C LYS A 110 -16.75 4.14 29.68
N ASN A 111 -16.34 5.31 29.18
CA ASN A 111 -15.32 5.39 28.13
C ASN A 111 -13.92 5.12 28.71
N CYS A 112 -13.08 4.31 28.05
CA CYS A 112 -11.68 4.09 28.46
C CYS A 112 -10.70 4.32 27.32
N ASP A 113 -9.57 4.97 27.52
CA ASP A 113 -8.60 5.19 26.44
C ASP A 113 -7.86 3.91 26.07
N ILE A 114 -7.52 3.09 27.08
CA ILE A 114 -6.82 1.83 26.88
C ILE A 114 -7.66 0.70 27.46
N LEU A 115 -8.00 -0.27 26.62
CA LEU A 115 -8.62 -1.53 27.05
C LEU A 115 -7.58 -2.64 26.90
N VAL A 116 -7.20 -3.23 28.02
CA VAL A 116 -6.34 -4.42 28.06
C VAL A 116 -7.22 -5.66 28.21
N LEU A 117 -7.16 -6.55 27.23
CA LEU A 117 -7.84 -7.84 27.21
C LEU A 117 -6.84 -8.93 27.49
N ALA A 118 -7.04 -9.63 28.60
CA ALA A 118 -6.15 -10.66 29.11
C ALA A 118 -6.84 -12.04 29.13
N ALA A 119 -6.22 -13.04 28.50
CA ALA A 119 -6.71 -14.42 28.48
C ALA A 119 -5.64 -15.40 28.96
N ASN A 120 -6.01 -16.28 29.90
CA ASN A 120 -5.20 -17.39 30.41
C ASN A 120 -6.06 -18.66 30.38
N PRO A 121 -6.22 -19.34 29.23
CA PRO A 121 -6.93 -20.61 29.18
C PRO A 121 -6.28 -21.70 30.04
N ILE A 122 -7.08 -22.65 30.51
CA ILE A 122 -6.64 -23.70 31.45
C ILE A 122 -5.51 -24.58 30.85
N GLU A 123 -5.50 -24.74 29.53
CA GLU A 123 -4.59 -25.64 28.79
C GLU A 123 -3.27 -24.96 28.38
N THR A 124 -3.05 -23.71 28.80
CA THR A 124 -1.86 -22.91 28.42
C THR A 124 -1.01 -22.54 29.64
N ASP A 125 0.27 -22.22 29.41
CA ASP A 125 1.14 -21.72 30.47
C ASP A 125 0.57 -20.43 31.08
N ARG A 126 0.70 -20.28 32.41
CA ARG A 126 0.09 -19.15 33.10
C ARG A 126 0.92 -17.89 32.89
N LEU A 127 0.39 -16.91 32.16
CA LEU A 127 1.03 -15.60 31.97
C LEU A 127 0.77 -14.65 33.15
N GLU A 128 1.75 -13.80 33.46
CA GLU A 128 1.71 -12.75 34.49
C GLU A 128 0.91 -11.50 34.04
N LEU A 129 -0.30 -11.71 33.52
CA LEU A 129 -1.14 -10.67 32.90
C LEU A 129 -1.51 -9.51 33.85
N GLU A 130 -1.58 -9.77 35.16
CA GLU A 130 -1.81 -8.72 36.17
C GLU A 130 -0.61 -7.79 36.31
N GLU A 131 0.59 -8.35 36.25
CA GLU A 131 1.81 -7.57 36.36
C GLU A 131 1.99 -6.66 35.17
N GLU A 132 1.70 -7.17 33.96
CA GLU A 132 1.70 -6.35 32.75
C GLU A 132 0.72 -5.18 32.87
N ALA A 133 -0.55 -5.46 33.20
CA ALA A 133 -1.57 -4.43 33.31
C ALA A 133 -1.25 -3.37 34.39
N ASN A 134 -0.67 -3.79 35.52
CA ASN A 134 -0.23 -2.87 36.57
C ASN A 134 0.97 -2.02 36.13
N ARG A 135 1.93 -2.62 35.43
CA ARG A 135 3.08 -1.89 34.86
C ARG A 135 2.62 -0.87 33.82
N ILE A 136 1.66 -1.21 32.95
CA ILE A 136 1.09 -0.26 31.97
C ILE A 136 0.57 1.00 32.67
N ARG A 137 -0.26 0.83 33.71
CA ARG A 137 -0.80 1.96 34.48
C ARG A 137 0.30 2.79 35.13
N LEU A 138 1.27 2.13 35.77
CA LEU A 138 2.38 2.81 36.43
C LEU A 138 3.20 3.64 35.44
N ARG A 139 3.55 3.08 34.27
CA ARG A 139 4.37 3.75 33.26
C ARG A 139 3.67 4.93 32.59
N LEU A 140 2.36 4.85 32.40
CA LEU A 140 1.58 6.01 31.93
C LEU A 140 1.67 7.16 32.94
N GLN A 141 1.51 6.86 34.23
CA GLN A 141 1.49 7.88 35.30
C GLN A 141 2.84 8.58 35.53
N GLU A 142 3.94 8.08 34.95
CA GLU A 142 5.26 8.72 35.04
C GLU A 142 5.33 10.06 34.27
N GLY A 143 4.49 10.26 33.26
CA GLY A 143 4.41 11.51 32.49
C GLY A 143 3.10 12.27 32.74
N GLU A 144 3.15 13.59 32.66
CA GLU A 144 1.97 14.45 32.91
C GLU A 144 0.80 14.15 31.96
N VAL A 145 1.07 13.79 30.70
CA VAL A 145 0.04 13.44 29.71
C VAL A 145 -0.62 12.09 30.04
N GLY A 146 0.15 11.15 30.56
CA GLY A 146 -0.33 9.81 30.87
C GLY A 146 -1.30 9.74 32.06
N LYS A 147 -1.34 10.77 32.92
CA LYS A 147 -2.30 10.87 34.04
C LYS A 147 -3.75 10.96 33.56
N ASP A 148 -3.98 11.47 32.35
CA ASP A 148 -5.31 11.62 31.76
C ASP A 148 -5.83 10.34 31.09
N TYR A 149 -4.98 9.30 30.92
CA TYR A 149 -5.39 8.05 30.29
C TYR A 149 -6.23 7.17 31.23
N ILE A 150 -7.42 6.78 30.77
CA ILE A 150 -8.27 5.83 31.49
C ILE A 150 -7.96 4.40 31.02
N VAL A 151 -7.34 3.58 31.87
CA VAL A 151 -7.00 2.18 31.57
C VAL A 151 -7.99 1.21 32.21
N LYS A 152 -8.71 0.43 31.39
CA LYS A 152 -9.55 -0.70 31.81
C LYS A 152 -8.89 -2.02 31.44
N VAL A 153 -9.08 -3.02 32.30
CA VAL A 153 -8.48 -4.35 32.13
C VAL A 153 -9.60 -5.35 32.33
N GLU A 154 -9.84 -6.17 31.31
CA GLU A 154 -10.79 -7.28 31.37
C GLU A 154 -10.03 -8.61 31.30
N ARG A 155 -10.46 -9.56 32.12
CA ARG A 155 -9.76 -10.82 32.39
C ARG A 155 -10.61 -12.00 31.97
N ALA A 156 -9.96 -13.11 31.66
CA ALA A 156 -10.64 -14.34 31.23
C ALA A 156 -11.65 -14.04 30.10
N VAL A 157 -11.19 -13.22 29.15
CA VAL A 157 -12.03 -12.68 28.09
C VAL A 157 -12.48 -13.83 27.20
N GLN A 158 -13.80 -14.05 27.16
CA GLN A 158 -14.39 -14.99 26.23
C GLN A 158 -14.51 -14.36 24.85
N VAL A 159 -14.38 -15.17 23.80
CA VAL A 159 -14.55 -14.70 22.40
C VAL A 159 -15.91 -14.03 22.22
N GLU A 160 -16.94 -14.55 22.87
CA GLU A 160 -18.33 -14.06 22.83
C GLU A 160 -18.50 -12.67 23.47
N ASP A 161 -17.70 -12.35 24.49
CA ASP A 161 -17.74 -11.08 25.21
C ASP A 161 -16.97 -9.95 24.52
N LEU A 162 -16.18 -10.26 23.49
CA LEU A 162 -15.30 -9.28 22.83
C LEU A 162 -16.10 -8.11 22.26
N SER A 163 -17.18 -8.38 21.52
CA SER A 163 -18.05 -7.35 20.94
C SER A 163 -18.68 -6.46 22.02
N LYS A 164 -19.10 -7.06 23.14
CA LYS A 164 -19.65 -6.36 24.31
C LYS A 164 -18.62 -5.41 24.92
N TYR A 165 -17.39 -5.84 25.14
CA TYR A 165 -16.35 -4.96 25.72
C TYR A 165 -15.99 -3.80 24.80
N LEU A 166 -15.89 -4.04 23.50
CA LEU A 166 -15.61 -2.98 22.53
C LEU A 166 -16.77 -1.97 22.43
N LEU A 167 -18.03 -2.43 22.46
CA LEU A 167 -19.21 -1.57 22.48
C LEU A 167 -19.35 -0.78 23.79
N GLN A 168 -19.04 -1.42 24.92
CA GLN A 168 -19.17 -0.84 26.25
C GLN A 168 -18.12 0.23 26.51
N TYR A 169 -16.85 -0.06 26.22
CA TYR A 169 -15.72 0.77 26.61
C TYR A 169 -15.23 1.70 25.50
N LYS A 170 -15.52 1.35 24.25
CA LYS A 170 -15.14 2.07 23.04
C LYS A 170 -13.69 2.55 23.11
N PRO A 171 -12.68 1.66 23.19
CA PRO A 171 -11.31 2.08 23.47
C PRO A 171 -10.65 2.86 22.33
N LEU A 172 -9.62 3.64 22.65
CA LEU A 172 -8.70 4.20 21.67
C LEU A 172 -7.59 3.20 21.30
N ILE A 173 -7.07 2.54 22.33
CA ILE A 173 -6.00 1.55 22.23
C ILE A 173 -6.55 0.23 22.75
N LEU A 174 -6.51 -0.78 21.92
CA LEU A 174 -6.84 -2.15 22.28
C LEU A 174 -5.55 -2.94 22.47
N HIS A 175 -5.32 -3.46 23.67
CA HIS A 175 -4.16 -4.26 24.00
C HIS A 175 -4.63 -5.69 24.25
N PHE A 176 -4.11 -6.65 23.49
CA PHE A 176 -4.28 -8.07 23.78
C PHE A 176 -3.00 -8.59 24.43
N SER A 177 -3.15 -9.17 25.62
CA SER A 177 -2.08 -9.88 26.30
C SER A 177 -2.52 -11.32 26.53
N GLY A 178 -1.80 -12.26 25.93
CA GLY A 178 -2.19 -13.66 25.93
C GLY A 178 -1.38 -14.52 24.99
N HIS A 179 -1.77 -15.79 24.91
CA HIS A 179 -1.13 -16.75 24.02
C HIS A 179 -1.47 -16.48 22.55
N GLY A 180 -0.53 -16.83 21.68
CA GLY A 180 -0.72 -16.86 20.23
C GLY A 180 -0.45 -18.26 19.69
N SER A 181 -1.16 -18.66 18.62
CA SER A 181 -0.85 -19.90 17.90
C SER A 181 0.29 -19.68 16.90
N PRO A 182 1.03 -20.73 16.48
CA PRO A 182 1.98 -20.63 15.36
C PRO A 182 1.34 -20.17 14.04
N SER A 183 0.01 -20.30 13.92
CA SER A 183 -0.81 -19.79 12.81
C SER A 183 -1.22 -18.31 12.98
N GLY A 184 -0.73 -17.63 14.02
CA GLY A 184 -0.94 -16.21 14.28
C GLY A 184 -2.30 -15.83 14.86
N GLU A 185 -3.05 -16.80 15.39
CA GLU A 185 -4.34 -16.55 16.04
C GLU A 185 -4.13 -16.12 17.50
N ILE A 186 -4.96 -15.20 17.98
CA ILE A 186 -4.99 -14.81 19.38
C ILE A 186 -5.77 -15.88 20.14
N ILE A 187 -5.20 -16.44 21.20
CA ILE A 187 -5.86 -17.46 21.99
C ILE A 187 -6.64 -16.80 23.14
N LEU A 188 -7.97 -16.87 23.06
CA LEU A 188 -8.90 -16.43 24.10
C LEU A 188 -9.51 -17.64 24.82
N THR A 189 -10.50 -17.41 25.69
CA THR A 189 -11.25 -18.49 26.36
C THR A 189 -12.62 -18.74 25.73
N ASN A 190 -13.09 -19.98 25.72
CA ASN A 190 -14.50 -20.31 25.47
C ASN A 190 -15.31 -20.31 26.78
N SER A 191 -16.61 -20.59 26.70
CA SER A 191 -17.51 -20.70 27.86
C SER A 191 -17.16 -21.82 28.85
N GLN A 192 -16.27 -22.76 28.46
CA GLN A 192 -15.74 -23.83 29.31
C GLN A 192 -14.34 -23.50 29.89
N GLY A 193 -13.78 -22.33 29.60
CA GLY A 193 -12.44 -21.91 30.05
C GLY A 193 -11.27 -22.50 29.25
N GLN A 194 -11.57 -23.19 28.14
CA GLN A 194 -10.56 -23.79 27.25
C GLN A 194 -10.06 -22.78 26.22
N ALA A 195 -8.92 -23.08 25.59
CA ALA A 195 -8.33 -22.26 24.56
C ALA A 195 -9.24 -22.20 23.32
N GLN A 196 -9.53 -20.98 22.86
CA GLN A 196 -10.28 -20.73 21.64
C GLN A 196 -9.50 -19.76 20.75
N PRO A 197 -9.07 -20.17 19.54
CA PRO A 197 -8.40 -19.29 18.60
C PRO A 197 -9.37 -18.24 18.05
N LEU A 198 -8.92 -16.99 18.03
CA LEU A 198 -9.54 -15.88 17.34
C LEU A 198 -8.62 -15.46 16.19
N SER A 199 -9.10 -15.60 14.96
CA SER A 199 -8.33 -15.18 13.79
C SER A 199 -8.28 -13.64 13.69
N PRO A 200 -7.15 -13.06 13.27
CA PRO A 200 -7.04 -11.61 13.03
C PRO A 200 -8.04 -11.07 12.00
N GLU A 201 -8.48 -11.89 11.04
CA GLU A 201 -9.52 -11.55 10.07
C GLU A 201 -10.87 -11.36 10.74
N ALA A 202 -11.27 -12.27 11.63
CA ALA A 202 -12.52 -12.15 12.39
C ALA A 202 -12.49 -10.93 13.32
N LEU A 203 -11.34 -10.65 13.94
CA LEU A 203 -11.14 -9.42 14.71
C LEU A 203 -11.24 -8.18 13.81
N ALA A 204 -10.62 -8.17 12.63
CA ALA A 204 -10.68 -7.05 11.69
C ALA A 204 -12.10 -6.81 11.18
N GLU A 205 -12.87 -7.85 10.88
CA GLU A 205 -14.29 -7.78 10.53
C GLU A 205 -15.10 -7.17 11.67
N LEU A 206 -14.88 -7.62 12.91
CA LEU A 206 -15.54 -7.05 14.08
C LEU A 206 -15.23 -5.56 14.25
N LEU A 207 -13.95 -5.16 14.14
CA LEU A 207 -13.55 -3.75 14.20
C LEU A 207 -14.18 -2.92 13.09
N ALA A 208 -14.31 -3.49 11.88
CA ALA A 208 -14.96 -2.83 10.75
C ALA A 208 -16.46 -2.62 10.98
N VAL A 209 -17.16 -3.61 11.56
CA VAL A 209 -18.59 -3.51 11.87
C VAL A 209 -18.85 -2.48 12.96
N LEU A 210 -18.00 -2.43 13.98
CA LEU A 210 -18.21 -1.56 15.15
C LEU A 210 -17.94 -0.07 14.87
N GLN A 211 -17.23 0.28 13.78
CA GLN A 211 -16.85 1.66 13.42
C GLN A 211 -16.32 2.46 14.62
N GLY A 212 -15.56 1.80 15.50
CA GLY A 212 -15.12 2.35 16.78
C GLY A 212 -13.99 3.38 16.66
N ARG A 213 -13.64 4.03 17.77
CA ARG A 213 -12.54 5.02 17.85
C ARG A 213 -11.14 4.40 17.99
N ILE A 214 -10.97 3.13 17.66
CA ILE A 214 -9.72 2.41 17.93
C ILE A 214 -8.67 2.87 16.91
N GLU A 215 -7.60 3.49 17.40
CA GLU A 215 -6.45 3.94 16.60
C GLU A 215 -5.33 2.92 16.61
N CYS A 216 -5.10 2.24 17.74
CA CYS A 216 -3.97 1.34 17.91
C CYS A 216 -4.42 -0.02 18.46
N VAL A 217 -3.95 -1.10 17.83
CA VAL A 217 -4.08 -2.46 18.36
C VAL A 217 -2.70 -3.01 18.70
N LEU A 218 -2.46 -3.37 19.96
CA LEU A 218 -1.21 -3.99 20.40
C LEU A 218 -1.48 -5.48 20.67
N LEU A 219 -0.93 -6.33 19.81
CA LEU A 219 -1.01 -7.79 19.91
C LEU A 219 0.23 -8.31 20.64
N ASN A 220 0.20 -8.31 21.96
CA ASN A 220 1.25 -8.91 22.78
C ASN A 220 1.04 -10.43 22.89
N ALA A 221 1.05 -11.09 21.73
CA ALA A 221 0.83 -12.52 21.56
C ALA A 221 1.72 -13.05 20.43
N CYS A 222 2.24 -14.26 20.60
CA CYS A 222 3.22 -14.89 19.72
C CYS A 222 2.72 -15.06 18.27
N PHE A 223 3.61 -14.91 17.29
CA PHE A 223 3.35 -15.13 15.84
C PHE A 223 2.23 -14.28 15.24
N SER A 224 1.86 -13.17 15.87
CA SER A 224 0.76 -12.31 15.43
C SER A 224 1.10 -11.44 14.20
N LEU A 225 2.35 -11.40 13.75
CA LEU A 225 2.79 -10.52 12.65
C LEU A 225 2.21 -10.91 11.29
N GLU A 226 2.23 -12.19 10.90
CA GLU A 226 1.88 -12.63 9.53
C GLU A 226 0.43 -12.27 9.13
N LYS A 227 -0.44 -12.00 10.11
CA LYS A 227 -1.85 -11.67 9.92
C LYS A 227 -2.28 -10.33 10.52
N ALA A 228 -1.37 -9.60 11.17
CA ALA A 228 -1.63 -8.25 11.69
C ALA A 228 -1.90 -7.21 10.57
N ASP A 229 -1.53 -7.53 9.32
CA ASP A 229 -1.86 -6.72 8.14
C ASP A 229 -3.37 -6.54 7.93
N ALA A 230 -4.20 -7.55 8.25
CA ALA A 230 -5.66 -7.47 8.11
C ALA A 230 -6.27 -6.43 9.05
N LEU A 231 -5.66 -6.22 10.22
CA LEU A 231 -6.09 -5.23 11.21
C LEU A 231 -5.63 -3.81 10.83
N ALA A 232 -4.46 -3.69 10.20
CA ALA A 232 -3.91 -2.39 9.77
C ALA A 232 -4.78 -1.69 8.70
N ASP A 233 -5.67 -2.42 8.03
CA ASP A 233 -6.69 -1.83 7.13
C ASP A 233 -7.83 -1.13 7.88
N LYS A 234 -8.00 -1.40 9.18
CA LYS A 234 -9.16 -0.96 9.98
C LYS A 234 -8.79 0.02 11.09
N VAL A 235 -7.54 0.03 11.53
CA VAL A 235 -7.03 0.92 12.58
C VAL A 235 -5.78 1.67 12.09
N SER A 236 -5.42 2.76 12.76
CA SER A 236 -4.29 3.61 12.34
C SER A 236 -2.95 2.88 12.46
N CYS A 237 -2.73 2.08 13.50
CA CYS A 237 -1.56 1.23 13.63
C CYS A 237 -1.80 -0.07 14.40
N VAL A 238 -0.99 -1.08 14.12
CA VAL A 238 -0.96 -2.36 14.81
C VAL A 238 0.47 -2.64 15.25
N VAL A 239 0.64 -3.11 16.48
CA VAL A 239 1.90 -3.69 16.95
C VAL A 239 1.72 -5.19 17.05
N GLY A 240 2.53 -5.97 16.33
CA GLY A 240 2.48 -7.44 16.33
C GLY A 240 3.85 -8.07 16.61
N MET A 241 3.86 -9.37 16.92
CA MET A 241 5.07 -10.13 17.25
C MET A 241 5.42 -11.09 16.11
N SER A 242 6.65 -11.01 15.58
CA SER A 242 7.10 -11.84 14.45
C SER A 242 7.30 -13.31 14.78
N LYS A 243 7.50 -13.62 16.06
CA LYS A 243 7.70 -14.97 16.59
C LYS A 243 7.26 -14.98 18.06
N GLU A 244 7.53 -16.08 18.74
CA GLU A 244 7.40 -16.16 20.20
C GLU A 244 8.26 -15.08 20.88
N ILE A 245 7.65 -14.38 21.84
CA ILE A 245 8.30 -13.38 22.69
C ILE A 245 8.27 -13.87 24.13
N GLY A 246 9.41 -13.84 24.83
CA GLY A 246 9.43 -14.23 26.24
C GLY A 246 8.63 -13.26 27.11
N ASP A 247 7.95 -13.77 28.15
CA ASP A 247 7.08 -12.99 29.05
C ASP A 247 7.74 -11.71 29.58
N GLN A 248 8.99 -11.83 30.05
CA GLN A 248 9.74 -10.67 30.55
C GLN A 248 9.99 -9.61 29.46
N SER A 249 10.22 -10.03 28.22
CA SER A 249 10.39 -9.12 27.07
C SER A 249 9.07 -8.49 26.65
N ALA A 250 7.97 -9.26 26.66
CA ALA A 250 6.62 -8.77 26.37
C ALA A 250 6.19 -7.69 27.37
N VAL A 251 6.36 -7.95 28.67
CA VAL A 251 6.06 -7.00 29.74
C VAL A 251 6.97 -5.76 29.68
N THR A 252 8.25 -5.95 29.37
CA THR A 252 9.22 -4.85 29.22
C THR A 252 8.88 -3.96 28.02
N PHE A 253 8.51 -4.57 26.90
CA PHE A 253 8.06 -3.86 25.71
C PHE A 253 6.83 -3.00 26.00
N ALA A 254 5.79 -3.59 26.58
CA ALA A 254 4.57 -2.87 26.94
C ALA A 254 4.90 -1.70 27.89
N ALA A 255 5.72 -1.92 28.91
CA ALA A 255 6.16 -0.86 29.83
C ALA A 255 6.80 0.32 29.10
N GLY A 256 7.76 0.09 28.20
CA GLY A 256 8.42 1.16 27.44
C GLY A 256 7.49 1.86 26.45
N PHE A 257 6.60 1.11 25.79
CA PHE A 257 5.58 1.65 24.91
C PHE A 257 4.66 2.64 25.64
N TYR A 258 4.06 2.21 26.75
CA TYR A 258 3.14 3.04 27.50
C TYR A 258 3.84 4.18 28.27
N ARG A 259 5.11 4.03 28.65
CA ARG A 259 5.91 5.17 29.13
C ARG A 259 6.03 6.22 28.03
N GLY A 260 6.37 5.82 26.80
CA GLY A 260 6.45 6.73 25.66
C GLY A 260 5.16 7.54 25.48
N LEU A 261 4.01 6.87 25.52
CA LEU A 261 2.70 7.52 25.47
C LEU A 261 2.46 8.45 26.68
N GLY A 262 2.83 8.03 27.88
CA GLY A 262 2.69 8.84 29.11
C GLY A 262 3.46 10.17 29.04
N PHE A 263 4.59 10.20 28.35
CA PHE A 263 5.37 11.40 28.06
C PHE A 263 4.96 12.14 26.77
N GLY A 264 3.80 11.80 26.19
CA GLY A 264 3.22 12.49 25.03
C GLY A 264 3.92 12.16 23.70
N ARG A 265 4.57 11.01 23.58
CA ARG A 265 5.15 10.55 22.30
C ARG A 265 4.09 9.89 21.41
N GLY A 266 4.27 10.01 20.10
CA GLY A 266 3.46 9.29 19.10
C GLY A 266 3.67 7.78 19.13
N TYR A 267 2.74 7.03 18.53
CA TYR A 267 2.72 5.55 18.58
C TYR A 267 4.03 4.91 18.08
N HIS A 268 4.62 5.41 16.98
CA HIS A 268 5.88 4.86 16.47
C HIS A 268 7.07 5.13 17.41
N THR A 269 7.16 6.34 17.98
CA THR A 269 8.22 6.65 18.95
C THR A 269 8.04 5.85 20.24
N ALA A 270 6.80 5.68 20.71
CA ALA A 270 6.49 4.79 21.83
C ALA A 270 6.89 3.34 21.54
N PHE A 271 6.61 2.83 20.34
CA PHE A 271 7.05 1.52 19.87
C PHE A 271 8.58 1.36 19.91
N GLU A 272 9.33 2.31 19.38
CA GLU A 272 10.79 2.28 19.41
C GLU A 272 11.35 2.34 20.84
N LEU A 273 10.70 3.10 21.74
CA LEU A 273 11.05 3.12 23.16
C LEU A 273 10.81 1.75 23.84
N GLY A 274 9.71 1.07 23.51
CA GLY A 274 9.45 -0.29 23.97
C GLY A 274 10.54 -1.28 23.54
N ARG A 275 10.95 -1.26 22.27
CA ARG A 275 12.06 -2.10 21.77
C ARG A 275 13.39 -1.75 22.42
N ASN A 276 13.64 -0.45 22.62
CA ASN A 276 14.85 0.04 23.26
C ASN A 276 14.93 -0.45 24.72
N GLU A 277 13.83 -0.49 25.46
CA GLU A 277 13.82 -0.93 26.85
C GLU A 277 14.18 -2.43 26.99
N ILE A 278 13.68 -3.29 26.09
CA ILE A 278 14.13 -4.70 26.01
C ILE A 278 15.66 -4.75 25.83
N LYS A 279 16.19 -3.93 24.91
CA LYS A 279 17.63 -3.90 24.61
C LYS A 279 18.46 -3.38 25.78
N LEU A 280 18.01 -2.32 26.47
CA LEU A 280 18.70 -1.74 27.62
C LEU A 280 18.81 -2.73 28.79
N LEU A 281 17.80 -3.58 28.97
CA LEU A 281 17.81 -4.62 29.99
C LEU A 281 18.51 -5.91 29.54
N ASN A 282 19.13 -5.91 28.35
CA ASN A 282 19.77 -7.09 27.73
C ASN A 282 18.84 -8.32 27.67
N LEU A 283 17.55 -8.08 27.49
CA LEU A 283 16.57 -9.13 27.30
C LEU A 283 16.60 -9.61 25.84
N PRO A 284 16.27 -10.88 25.58
CA PRO A 284 16.08 -11.36 24.22
C PRO A 284 14.87 -10.66 23.57
N ASP A 285 14.71 -10.79 22.27
CA ASP A 285 13.47 -10.43 21.56
C ASP A 285 13.21 -8.93 21.28
N SER A 286 14.21 -8.05 21.41
CA SER A 286 14.08 -6.63 21.00
C SER A 286 13.75 -6.43 19.51
N ALA A 287 13.95 -7.46 18.69
CA ALA A 287 13.59 -7.49 17.27
C ALA A 287 12.24 -8.18 16.97
N VAL A 288 11.51 -8.64 17.99
CA VAL A 288 10.24 -9.38 17.82
C VAL A 288 9.03 -8.45 17.64
N PRO A 289 8.89 -7.33 18.39
CA PRO A 289 7.81 -6.38 18.15
C PRO A 289 8.00 -5.67 16.80
N HIS A 290 6.91 -5.57 16.03
CA HIS A 290 6.84 -4.90 14.73
C HIS A 290 5.71 -3.88 14.71
N PHE A 291 5.97 -2.71 14.11
CA PHE A 291 4.99 -1.65 13.94
C PHE A 291 4.44 -1.67 12.52
N ILE A 292 3.12 -1.74 12.38
CA ILE A 292 2.41 -1.81 11.11
C ILE A 292 1.45 -0.63 11.06
N THR A 293 1.52 0.18 10.01
CA THR A 293 0.59 1.29 9.80
C THR A 293 0.37 1.51 8.32
N ARG A 294 -0.83 1.98 7.96
CA ARG A 294 -1.13 2.55 6.64
C ARG A 294 -1.10 4.08 6.65
N ASP A 295 -0.95 4.68 7.83
CA ASP A 295 -0.84 6.12 8.05
C ASP A 295 0.61 6.49 8.38
N THR A 296 1.34 6.87 7.34
CA THR A 296 2.77 7.21 7.42
C THR A 296 3.04 8.46 8.26
N SER A 297 2.02 9.30 8.53
CA SER A 297 2.17 10.43 9.46
C SER A 297 2.50 9.97 10.88
N LEU A 298 2.11 8.75 11.25
CA LEU A 298 2.42 8.18 12.56
C LEU A 298 3.90 7.80 12.75
N LEU A 299 4.67 7.74 11.66
CA LEU A 299 6.11 7.48 11.69
C LEU A 299 6.93 8.74 11.97
N GLN A 300 6.32 9.93 11.86
CA GLN A 300 6.97 11.22 12.14
C GLN A 300 7.27 11.36 13.64
N ARG A 301 8.38 12.02 13.98
CA ARG A 301 8.90 12.18 15.35
C ARG A 301 8.18 13.28 16.16
N GLU A 302 6.89 13.51 15.92
CA GLU A 302 6.18 14.60 16.58
C GLU A 302 5.61 14.23 17.96
N MET A 303 5.46 15.26 18.81
CA MET A 303 4.76 15.20 20.08
C MET A 303 3.25 15.07 19.83
N VAL A 304 2.60 14.10 20.47
CA VAL A 304 1.14 14.05 20.52
C VAL A 304 0.68 15.21 21.39
N LYS A 305 -0.06 16.17 20.82
CA LYS A 305 -0.77 17.17 21.63
C LYS A 305 -1.75 16.43 22.55
N PRO A 306 -1.79 16.73 23.87
CA PRO A 306 -2.75 16.14 24.80
C PRO A 306 -4.19 16.37 24.33
N ARG A 307 -5.02 15.33 24.41
CA ARG A 307 -6.40 15.33 23.92
C ARG A 307 -7.35 16.01 24.92
N VAL A 308 -7.60 17.30 24.70
CA VAL A 308 -8.92 17.91 24.97
C VAL A 308 -9.57 18.47 23.69
N THR A 309 -8.88 18.51 22.55
CA THR A 309 -9.42 19.17 21.34
C THR A 309 -9.24 18.41 20.03
N ARG A 310 -9.19 17.08 20.07
CA ARG A 310 -9.61 16.27 18.91
C ARG A 310 -11.05 15.84 19.15
N THR A 311 -11.98 16.76 18.88
CA THR A 311 -13.26 16.36 18.32
C THR A 311 -12.95 15.38 17.21
N VAL A 312 -13.64 14.24 17.19
CA VAL A 312 -13.63 13.32 16.07
C VAL A 312 -13.97 14.16 14.86
N SER A 313 -12.95 14.58 14.11
CA SER A 313 -13.13 14.99 12.73
C SER A 313 -13.71 13.75 12.10
N THR A 314 -15.00 13.79 11.77
CA THR A 314 -15.52 13.01 10.66
C THR A 314 -14.44 13.04 9.58
N GLN A 315 -13.94 11.86 9.23
CA GLN A 315 -12.83 11.72 8.29
C GLN A 315 -13.12 12.63 7.09
N SER A 316 -12.29 13.65 6.87
CA SER A 316 -12.38 14.42 5.64
C SER A 316 -12.26 13.44 4.49
N THR A 317 -13.30 13.39 3.66
CA THR A 317 -13.42 12.59 2.43
C THR A 317 -12.58 13.17 1.29
N GLU A 318 -11.81 14.24 1.54
CA GLU A 318 -11.08 14.92 0.48
C GLU A 318 -9.72 14.26 0.20
N PRO A 319 -9.38 14.02 -1.07
CA PRO A 319 -8.09 13.45 -1.47
C PRO A 319 -6.96 14.46 -1.26
N THR A 320 -5.80 13.99 -0.80
CA THR A 320 -4.59 14.81 -0.66
C THR A 320 -4.02 15.14 -2.04
N LEU A 321 -3.69 16.39 -2.30
CA LEU A 321 -3.07 16.80 -3.56
C LEU A 321 -1.55 16.70 -3.44
N TYR A 322 -0.96 15.75 -4.17
CA TYR A 322 0.49 15.54 -4.20
C TYR A 322 1.11 16.38 -5.33
N PRO A 323 2.01 17.34 -5.02
CA PRO A 323 2.63 18.18 -6.02
C PRO A 323 3.75 17.45 -6.76
N LEU A 324 3.82 17.64 -8.07
CA LEU A 324 4.85 17.10 -8.95
C LEU A 324 5.46 18.19 -9.81
N TRP A 325 6.76 18.06 -10.07
CA TRP A 325 7.49 18.85 -11.06
C TRP A 325 7.80 17.98 -12.27
N PHE A 326 7.84 18.55 -13.46
CA PHE A 326 8.15 17.76 -14.65
C PHE A 326 8.99 18.50 -15.68
N GLY A 327 9.78 17.70 -16.40
CA GLY A 327 10.38 18.03 -17.68
C GLY A 327 9.79 17.13 -18.77
N THR A 328 9.52 17.66 -19.95
CA THR A 328 9.00 16.87 -21.07
C THR A 328 9.37 17.45 -22.42
N ASN A 329 9.77 16.60 -23.35
CA ASN A 329 9.91 16.96 -24.77
C ASN A 329 8.72 16.43 -25.61
N ARG A 330 7.59 16.15 -24.95
CA ARG A 330 6.32 15.89 -25.63
C ARG A 330 5.73 17.19 -26.15
N LYS A 331 5.06 17.11 -27.30
CA LYS A 331 4.30 18.24 -27.85
C LYS A 331 2.99 18.42 -27.06
N PRO A 332 2.69 19.62 -26.54
CA PRO A 332 1.40 19.92 -25.91
C PRO A 332 0.24 19.63 -26.87
N LYS A 333 -0.88 19.09 -26.36
CA LYS A 333 -2.07 18.86 -27.21
C LYS A 333 -2.67 20.19 -27.70
N ASN A 334 -2.63 21.21 -26.84
CA ASN A 334 -3.02 22.58 -27.17
C ASN A 334 -2.13 23.56 -26.40
N LEU A 335 -1.39 24.41 -27.10
CA LEU A 335 -0.50 25.41 -26.49
C LEU A 335 -1.26 26.52 -25.73
N GLN A 336 -2.52 26.78 -26.11
CA GLN A 336 -3.35 27.78 -25.45
C GLN A 336 -4.12 27.22 -24.26
N ASP A 337 -4.26 25.89 -24.18
CA ASP A 337 -4.98 25.19 -23.12
C ASP A 337 -4.18 23.95 -22.70
N ILE A 338 -3.22 24.20 -21.81
CA ILE A 338 -2.31 23.18 -21.29
C ILE A 338 -3.06 22.10 -20.50
N SER A 339 -4.25 22.38 -19.94
CA SER A 339 -5.04 21.41 -19.16
C SER A 339 -5.39 20.14 -19.97
N GLN A 340 -5.35 20.21 -21.30
CA GLN A 340 -5.52 19.06 -22.19
C GLN A 340 -4.36 18.06 -22.14
N GLY A 341 -3.22 18.46 -21.56
CA GLY A 341 -2.03 17.64 -21.39
C GLY A 341 -1.14 17.56 -22.62
N PHE A 342 -0.31 16.53 -22.66
CA PHE A 342 0.71 16.33 -23.69
C PHE A 342 0.39 15.13 -24.58
N SER A 343 0.80 15.20 -25.84
CA SER A 343 0.63 14.13 -26.81
C SER A 343 1.78 13.10 -26.74
N GLY A 344 1.68 12.04 -27.55
CA GLY A 344 2.80 11.13 -27.82
C GLY A 344 3.72 11.62 -28.94
N GLU A 345 3.56 12.86 -29.42
CA GLU A 345 4.42 13.43 -30.46
C GLU A 345 5.65 14.10 -29.84
N ARG A 346 6.76 14.02 -30.56
CA ARG A 346 8.01 14.71 -30.22
C ARG A 346 7.86 16.21 -30.45
N ASP A 347 8.35 16.98 -29.49
CA ASP A 347 8.66 18.39 -29.67
C ASP A 347 10.19 18.58 -29.74
N ARG A 348 10.62 19.71 -30.32
CA ARG A 348 12.05 20.06 -30.45
C ARG A 348 12.57 20.95 -29.32
N GLN A 349 11.75 21.14 -28.29
CA GLN A 349 12.02 21.96 -27.12
C GLN A 349 11.69 21.19 -25.84
N LEU A 350 12.33 21.59 -24.74
CA LEU A 350 12.06 21.07 -23.41
C LEU A 350 11.03 21.98 -22.73
N HIS A 351 9.95 21.36 -22.24
CA HIS A 351 8.90 22.04 -21.48
C HIS A 351 9.06 21.74 -19.99
N TYR A 352 8.91 22.77 -19.17
CA TYR A 352 8.97 22.68 -17.71
C TYR A 352 7.63 23.02 -17.09
N GLY A 353 7.20 22.28 -16.08
CA GLY A 353 5.89 22.52 -15.48
C GLY A 353 5.64 21.82 -14.15
N THR A 354 4.52 22.15 -13.54
CA THR A 354 4.02 21.47 -12.33
C THR A 354 2.62 20.93 -12.56
N CYS A 355 2.29 19.86 -11.86
CA CYS A 355 0.94 19.36 -11.75
C CYS A 355 0.68 18.76 -10.37
N GLN A 356 -0.58 18.53 -10.05
CA GLN A 356 -1.01 17.91 -8.81
C GLN A 356 -1.79 16.64 -9.12
N VAL A 357 -1.47 15.59 -8.39
CA VAL A 357 -2.20 14.33 -8.44
C VAL A 357 -2.98 14.17 -7.15
N ALA A 358 -4.29 13.97 -7.27
CA ALA A 358 -5.14 13.65 -6.14
C ALA A 358 -4.92 12.21 -5.71
N VAL A 359 -4.42 12.04 -4.49
CA VAL A 359 -4.13 10.75 -3.84
C VAL A 359 -5.24 10.51 -2.83
N PRO A 360 -6.12 9.51 -3.05
CA PRO A 360 -7.18 9.20 -2.10
C PRO A 360 -6.59 8.61 -0.82
N LYS A 361 -7.25 8.81 0.33
CA LYS A 361 -6.82 8.18 1.60
C LYS A 361 -6.88 6.65 1.56
N SER A 362 -7.65 6.07 0.64
CA SER A 362 -7.69 4.62 0.36
C SER A 362 -6.59 4.14 -0.58
N HIS A 363 -5.63 5.01 -0.93
CA HIS A 363 -4.46 4.65 -1.73
C HIS A 363 -3.73 3.47 -1.10
N LYS A 364 -3.32 2.52 -1.95
CA LYS A 364 -2.57 1.34 -1.53
C LYS A 364 -1.16 1.45 -2.07
N ILE A 365 -0.17 1.20 -1.21
CA ILE A 365 1.25 1.19 -1.55
C ILE A 365 1.49 0.33 -2.80
N GLY A 366 2.23 0.80 -3.79
CA GLY A 366 2.53 0.03 -4.99
C GLY A 366 1.42 0.05 -6.06
N SER A 367 0.32 0.78 -5.87
CA SER A 367 -0.84 0.76 -6.79
C SER A 367 -1.23 2.15 -7.28
N THR A 368 -1.52 2.28 -8.57
CA THR A 368 -2.14 3.50 -9.12
C THR A 368 -3.68 3.53 -8.96
N GLY A 369 -4.25 2.49 -8.34
CA GLY A 369 -5.67 2.27 -8.11
C GLY A 369 -6.11 0.86 -8.52
N SER A 370 -7.05 0.30 -7.76
CA SER A 370 -7.61 -1.03 -7.98
C SER A 370 -8.43 -1.11 -9.29
N PRO A 371 -8.53 -2.31 -9.91
CA PRO A 371 -9.41 -2.54 -11.05
C PRO A 371 -10.87 -2.18 -10.74
N LEU A 372 -11.64 -1.84 -11.78
CA LEU A 372 -13.05 -1.40 -11.69
C LEU A 372 -13.91 -2.35 -10.84
N LEU A 373 -13.70 -3.67 -10.97
CA LEU A 373 -14.43 -4.71 -10.24
C LEU A 373 -14.22 -4.63 -8.71
N GLN A 374 -12.98 -4.37 -8.27
CA GLN A 374 -12.61 -4.28 -6.85
C GLN A 374 -13.05 -2.96 -6.23
N ARG A 375 -13.12 -1.88 -7.03
CA ARG A 375 -13.69 -0.58 -6.62
C ARG A 375 -15.21 -0.64 -6.48
N LEU A 376 -15.89 -1.43 -7.32
CA LEU A 376 -17.33 -1.67 -7.19
C LEU A 376 -17.68 -2.49 -5.94
N LEU A 377 -16.81 -3.44 -5.58
CA LEU A 377 -16.94 -4.28 -4.38
C LEU A 377 -16.65 -3.52 -3.07
N THR A 378 -15.70 -2.60 -3.09
CA THR A 378 -15.29 -1.83 -1.89
C THR A 378 -16.04 -0.51 -1.73
N LEU A 379 -16.75 -0.06 -2.76
CA LEU A 379 -17.39 1.27 -2.85
C LEU A 379 -16.41 2.44 -2.61
N THR A 380 -15.10 2.21 -2.74
CA THR A 380 -14.03 3.21 -2.57
C THR A 380 -13.28 3.42 -3.88
N ASP A 381 -13.02 4.68 -4.26
CA ASP A 381 -12.18 5.02 -5.41
C ASP A 381 -10.75 5.31 -4.94
N ASP A 382 -9.88 4.31 -5.04
CA ASP A 382 -8.47 4.37 -4.67
C ASP A 382 -7.54 4.84 -5.81
N ARG A 383 -8.11 5.25 -6.96
CA ARG A 383 -7.31 5.72 -8.09
C ARG A 383 -6.71 7.08 -7.83
N LEU A 384 -5.42 7.22 -8.14
CA LEU A 384 -4.81 8.52 -8.29
C LEU A 384 -5.42 9.21 -9.52
N LYS A 385 -5.68 10.52 -9.41
CA LYS A 385 -6.24 11.32 -10.50
C LYS A 385 -5.42 12.58 -10.70
N LEU A 386 -4.85 12.75 -11.89
CA LEU A 386 -4.24 14.01 -12.29
C LEU A 386 -5.31 15.09 -12.30
N LYS A 387 -5.10 16.16 -11.53
CA LYS A 387 -5.95 17.35 -11.57
C LYS A 387 -5.54 18.17 -12.78
N LYS A 388 -6.22 18.01 -13.92
CA LYS A 388 -5.88 18.67 -15.18
C LYS A 388 -5.76 20.20 -15.06
N ASP A 389 -6.63 20.81 -14.26
CA ASP A 389 -6.63 22.26 -14.01
C ASP A 389 -5.43 22.74 -13.17
N SER A 390 -4.69 21.82 -12.55
CA SER A 390 -3.44 22.13 -11.82
C SER A 390 -2.21 22.17 -12.73
N LEU A 391 -2.33 21.68 -13.97
CA LEU A 391 -1.21 21.59 -14.90
C LEU A 391 -0.79 22.99 -15.36
N LYS A 392 0.45 23.37 -15.07
CA LYS A 392 1.01 24.68 -15.41
C LYS A 392 2.36 24.53 -16.07
N LEU A 393 2.57 25.28 -17.15
CA LEU A 393 3.89 25.47 -17.75
C LEU A 393 4.57 26.70 -17.17
N PHE A 394 5.90 26.64 -17.12
CA PHE A 394 6.74 27.75 -16.73
C PHE A 394 7.81 28.00 -17.80
N GLU A 395 8.15 29.28 -17.96
CA GLU A 395 9.44 29.65 -18.52
C GLU A 395 10.57 29.08 -17.65
N GLU A 396 11.69 28.73 -18.27
CA GLU A 396 12.77 27.98 -17.62
C GLU A 396 13.23 28.63 -16.29
N ASN A 397 13.54 29.93 -16.28
CA ASN A 397 14.01 30.60 -15.07
C ASN A 397 12.95 30.58 -13.95
N ASN A 398 11.69 30.81 -14.30
CA ASN A 398 10.59 30.78 -13.35
C ASN A 398 10.40 29.37 -12.76
N PHE A 399 10.62 28.31 -13.54
CA PHE A 399 10.55 26.94 -13.06
C PHE A 399 11.53 26.70 -11.91
N TRP A 400 12.80 27.06 -12.12
CA TRP A 400 13.85 26.87 -11.12
C TRP A 400 13.64 27.75 -9.88
N GLU A 401 13.23 29.00 -10.05
CA GLU A 401 12.91 29.89 -8.92
C GLU A 401 11.76 29.36 -8.06
N ASN A 402 10.74 28.74 -8.66
CA ASN A 402 9.64 28.15 -7.89
C ASN A 402 10.08 26.87 -7.17
N ILE A 403 10.96 26.05 -7.76
CA ILE A 403 11.59 24.91 -7.06
C ILE A 403 12.41 25.41 -5.86
N GLN A 404 13.27 26.40 -6.05
CA GLN A 404 14.07 26.99 -4.98
C GLN A 404 13.19 27.50 -3.83
N ARG A 405 12.11 28.21 -4.14
CA ARG A 405 11.16 28.70 -3.13
C ARG A 405 10.51 27.54 -2.36
N THR A 406 10.12 26.48 -3.06
CA THR A 406 9.52 25.29 -2.43
C THR A 406 10.50 24.60 -1.48
N LEU A 407 11.78 24.53 -1.86
CA LEU A 407 12.83 23.91 -1.05
C LEU A 407 13.27 24.77 0.15
N GLN A 408 13.06 26.09 0.11
CA GLN A 408 13.36 26.97 1.25
C GLN A 408 12.48 26.66 2.47
N GLU A 409 11.33 26.03 2.27
CA GLU A 409 10.45 25.57 3.35
C GLU A 409 11.03 24.35 4.09
N ASN A 410 11.97 23.63 3.46
CA ASN A 410 12.63 22.44 4.02
C ASN A 410 13.97 22.79 4.67
N GLN A 411 14.38 21.99 5.67
CA GLN A 411 15.73 22.07 6.24
C GLN A 411 16.77 21.76 5.16
N PRO A 412 18.00 22.33 5.21
CA PRO A 412 19.01 22.12 4.18
C PRO A 412 19.25 20.64 3.82
N ASP A 413 19.33 19.78 4.84
CA ASP A 413 19.51 18.33 4.72
C ASP A 413 18.29 17.58 4.13
N GLU A 414 17.12 18.22 4.07
CA GLU A 414 15.90 17.72 3.45
C GLU A 414 15.68 18.28 2.02
N ARG A 415 16.61 19.10 1.51
CA ARG A 415 16.55 19.67 0.14
C ARG A 415 17.02 18.68 -0.91
N SER A 416 16.33 17.56 -1.00
CA SER A 416 16.54 16.53 -2.02
C SER A 416 15.45 16.54 -3.10
N ALA A 417 15.72 15.82 -4.18
CA ALA A 417 14.72 15.51 -5.18
C ALA A 417 14.81 14.05 -5.62
N LEU A 418 13.66 13.48 -5.99
CA LEU A 418 13.61 12.22 -6.72
C LEU A 418 13.05 12.47 -8.12
N VAL A 419 13.78 12.04 -9.16
CA VAL A 419 13.34 12.12 -10.55
C VAL A 419 12.94 10.75 -11.05
N PHE A 420 11.68 10.60 -11.46
CA PHE A 420 11.20 9.38 -12.12
C PHE A 420 11.25 9.49 -13.65
N ILE A 421 11.81 8.48 -14.32
CA ILE A 421 11.85 8.36 -15.79
C ILE A 421 11.11 7.08 -16.19
N HIS A 422 9.96 7.24 -16.86
CA HIS A 422 9.08 6.13 -17.19
C HIS A 422 9.59 5.26 -18.36
N GLY A 423 9.01 4.06 -18.49
CA GLY A 423 9.30 3.11 -19.57
C GLY A 423 8.47 3.30 -20.85
N PHE A 424 8.44 2.25 -21.68
CA PHE A 424 7.69 2.17 -22.95
C PHE A 424 6.18 2.29 -22.74
N ASN A 425 5.44 2.82 -23.73
CA ASN A 425 3.98 2.77 -23.77
C ASN A 425 3.26 3.52 -22.63
N VAL A 426 3.86 4.60 -22.12
CA VAL A 426 3.30 5.41 -21.03
C VAL A 426 2.78 6.76 -21.55
N SER A 427 1.58 7.19 -21.16
CA SER A 427 1.11 8.56 -21.46
C SER A 427 1.73 9.58 -20.49
N PHE A 428 1.63 10.88 -20.78
CA PHE A 428 2.07 11.90 -19.83
C PHE A 428 1.31 11.79 -18.50
N GLU A 429 0.01 11.56 -18.60
CA GLU A 429 -0.88 11.39 -17.45
C GLU A 429 -0.47 10.16 -16.64
N ASP A 430 -0.22 9.00 -17.27
CA ASP A 430 0.22 7.79 -16.57
C ASP A 430 1.59 7.97 -15.91
N ALA A 431 2.51 8.69 -16.55
CA ALA A 431 3.81 9.03 -15.97
C ALA A 431 3.66 9.89 -14.71
N ALA A 432 2.78 10.89 -14.73
CA ALA A 432 2.47 11.72 -13.57
C ALA A 432 1.84 10.89 -12.43
N LEU A 433 0.87 10.03 -12.75
CA LEU A 433 0.25 9.15 -11.74
C LEU A 433 1.28 8.21 -11.09
N ARG A 434 2.17 7.62 -11.89
CA ARG A 434 3.24 6.75 -11.39
C ARG A 434 4.25 7.51 -10.54
N ALA A 435 4.62 8.73 -10.93
CA ALA A 435 5.51 9.58 -10.15
C ALA A 435 4.89 9.96 -8.80
N ALA A 436 3.62 10.32 -8.75
CA ALA A 436 2.92 10.59 -7.49
C ALA A 436 2.87 9.35 -6.59
N GLN A 437 2.55 8.19 -7.17
CA GLN A 437 2.53 6.93 -6.45
C GLN A 437 3.89 6.62 -5.82
N ILE A 438 4.98 6.68 -6.60
CA ILE A 438 6.34 6.48 -6.11
C ILE A 438 6.68 7.50 -5.02
N GLY A 439 6.35 8.77 -5.24
CA GLY A 439 6.62 9.87 -4.31
C GLY A 439 5.99 9.64 -2.94
N VAL A 440 4.70 9.27 -2.94
CA VAL A 440 3.94 8.94 -1.72
C VAL A 440 4.48 7.69 -1.05
N ASP A 441 4.68 6.62 -1.81
CA ASP A 441 5.05 5.30 -1.28
C ASP A 441 6.46 5.31 -0.67
N LEU A 442 7.40 6.02 -1.29
CA LEU A 442 8.78 6.17 -0.80
C LEU A 442 8.95 7.31 0.22
N GLN A 443 7.91 8.11 0.45
CA GLN A 443 7.96 9.32 1.28
C GLN A 443 9.16 10.21 0.90
N VAL A 444 9.23 10.56 -0.39
CA VAL A 444 10.38 11.26 -0.96
C VAL A 444 10.68 12.53 -0.14
N PRO A 445 11.91 12.65 0.42
CA PRO A 445 12.33 13.90 1.03
C PRO A 445 12.48 14.99 -0.05
N GLY A 446 11.98 16.18 0.25
CA GLY A 446 12.02 17.32 -0.67
C GLY A 446 10.99 17.22 -1.80
N ILE A 447 11.42 17.31 -3.06
CA ILE A 447 10.50 17.36 -4.21
C ILE A 447 10.46 16.06 -5.01
N MET A 448 9.27 15.71 -5.52
CA MET A 448 9.11 14.67 -6.53
C MET A 448 9.02 15.30 -7.92
N ALA A 449 9.89 14.84 -8.81
CA ALA A 449 9.91 15.24 -10.21
C ALA A 449 9.79 14.01 -11.12
N PHE A 450 9.36 14.23 -12.37
CA PHE A 450 9.42 13.18 -13.40
C PHE A 450 9.80 13.75 -14.76
N TYR A 451 10.50 12.94 -15.55
CA TYR A 451 10.74 13.23 -16.96
C TYR A 451 9.80 12.40 -17.82
N SER A 452 9.03 13.07 -18.68
CA SER A 452 8.12 12.41 -19.61
C SER A 452 8.60 12.52 -21.04
N TRP A 453 9.18 11.44 -21.57
CA TRP A 453 9.58 11.36 -22.97
C TRP A 453 8.39 10.89 -23.84
N PRO A 454 8.30 11.24 -25.14
CA PRO A 454 7.15 10.98 -26.02
C PRO A 454 6.91 9.51 -26.41
N SER A 455 6.80 8.60 -25.43
CA SER A 455 6.35 7.23 -25.68
C SER A 455 4.91 7.22 -26.18
N ARG A 456 4.66 6.42 -27.20
CA ARG A 456 3.34 6.20 -27.79
C ARG A 456 2.63 5.17 -26.92
N GLY A 457 1.61 5.58 -26.16
CA GLY A 457 0.75 4.71 -25.33
C GLY A 457 -0.09 3.69 -26.13
N LYS A 458 0.47 3.05 -27.16
CA LYS A 458 -0.09 1.93 -27.92
C LYS A 458 0.95 0.82 -28.13
N LEU A 459 0.57 -0.43 -27.85
CA LEU A 459 1.39 -1.67 -27.97
C LEU A 459 2.07 -1.89 -29.34
N ALA A 460 1.49 -1.44 -30.45
CA ALA A 460 2.01 -1.70 -31.81
C ALA A 460 3.19 -0.80 -32.24
N SER A 461 3.75 0.03 -31.35
CA SER A 461 4.72 1.10 -31.69
C SER A 461 6.15 0.89 -31.16
N TYR A 462 6.52 -0.32 -30.75
CA TYR A 462 7.79 -0.58 -30.05
C TYR A 462 9.05 0.00 -30.74
N PRO A 463 9.32 -0.22 -32.04
CA PRO A 463 10.51 0.33 -32.69
C PRO A 463 10.46 1.86 -32.85
N ALA A 464 9.25 2.43 -32.93
CA ALA A 464 9.08 3.88 -33.01
C ALA A 464 9.38 4.55 -31.65
N ASP A 465 9.09 3.87 -30.55
CA ASP A 465 9.40 4.33 -29.20
C ASP A 465 10.91 4.24 -28.91
N GLU A 466 11.62 3.23 -29.42
CA GLU A 466 13.09 3.13 -29.35
C GLU A 466 13.78 4.34 -30.00
N ALA A 467 13.43 4.68 -31.24
CA ALA A 467 13.94 5.89 -31.90
C ALA A 467 13.50 7.20 -31.20
N THR A 468 12.45 7.13 -30.38
CA THR A 468 11.91 8.29 -29.67
C THR A 468 12.62 8.53 -28.34
N ILE A 469 12.94 7.47 -27.59
CA ILE A 469 13.78 7.60 -26.38
C ILE A 469 15.19 8.05 -26.75
N GLU A 470 15.77 7.54 -27.85
CA GLU A 470 17.08 8.00 -28.36
C GLU A 470 17.07 9.50 -28.71
N ALA A 471 16.03 9.96 -29.40
CA ALA A 471 15.86 11.38 -29.68
C ALA A 471 15.63 12.24 -28.42
N SER A 472 15.25 11.61 -27.30
CA SER A 472 14.98 12.27 -26.02
C SER A 472 16.19 12.37 -25.10
N GLU A 473 17.25 11.58 -25.34
CA GLU A 473 18.47 11.53 -24.52
C GLU A 473 19.06 12.90 -24.21
N LYS A 474 19.15 13.78 -25.22
CA LYS A 474 19.71 15.12 -25.04
C LYS A 474 18.86 15.98 -24.10
N TYR A 475 17.54 15.84 -24.13
CA TYR A 475 16.62 16.62 -23.32
C TYR A 475 16.53 16.05 -21.89
N ILE A 476 16.66 14.74 -21.72
CA ILE A 476 16.84 14.11 -20.40
C ILE A 476 18.12 14.64 -19.76
N ALA A 477 19.24 14.64 -20.49
CA ALA A 477 20.51 15.17 -20.01
C ALA A 477 20.39 16.65 -19.63
N GLU A 478 19.78 17.47 -20.49
CA GLU A 478 19.55 18.89 -20.24
C GLU A 478 18.67 19.14 -19.01
N PHE A 479 17.58 18.38 -18.86
CA PHE A 479 16.71 18.47 -17.69
C PHE A 479 17.44 18.13 -16.38
N LEU A 480 18.15 17.00 -16.34
CA LEU A 480 18.87 16.56 -15.14
C LEU A 480 20.03 17.50 -14.80
N LEU A 481 20.76 17.99 -15.81
CA LEU A 481 21.85 18.94 -15.63
C LEU A 481 21.34 20.29 -15.11
N ASN A 482 20.27 20.82 -15.71
CA ASN A 482 19.67 22.08 -15.25
C ASN A 482 19.06 21.93 -13.85
N LEU A 483 18.43 20.79 -13.54
CA LEU A 483 17.97 20.48 -12.19
C LEU A 483 19.15 20.52 -11.21
N ALA A 484 20.28 19.87 -11.51
CA ALA A 484 21.45 19.89 -10.63
C ALA A 484 22.07 21.29 -10.47
N GLN A 485 22.11 22.10 -11.53
CA GLN A 485 22.83 23.38 -11.51
C GLN A 485 21.99 24.58 -11.08
N LYS A 486 20.68 24.56 -11.32
CA LYS A 486 19.81 25.75 -11.21
C LYS A 486 18.79 25.67 -10.09
N SER A 487 18.46 24.48 -9.59
CA SER A 487 17.35 24.31 -8.63
C SER A 487 17.71 24.58 -7.17
N GLY A 488 19.00 24.61 -6.82
CA GLY A 488 19.45 24.68 -5.42
C GLY A 488 19.22 23.40 -4.61
N ILE A 489 18.90 22.28 -5.27
CA ILE A 489 18.79 20.95 -4.65
C ILE A 489 20.19 20.45 -4.28
N GLU A 490 20.34 19.96 -3.05
CA GLU A 490 21.62 19.41 -2.57
C GLU A 490 21.85 17.97 -3.05
N LYS A 491 20.76 17.19 -3.16
CA LYS A 491 20.84 15.79 -3.57
C LYS A 491 19.72 15.38 -4.53
N ILE A 492 20.09 14.91 -5.72
CA ILE A 492 19.14 14.45 -6.75
C ILE A 492 19.26 12.94 -6.91
N HIS A 493 18.20 12.23 -6.57
CA HIS A 493 18.03 10.81 -6.79
C HIS A 493 17.24 10.55 -8.08
N ILE A 494 17.43 9.39 -8.70
CA ILE A 494 16.79 9.05 -9.98
C ILE A 494 16.27 7.61 -9.93
N ILE A 495 15.03 7.40 -10.38
CA ILE A 495 14.49 6.07 -10.71
C ILE A 495 14.20 6.04 -12.20
N ALA A 496 14.78 5.09 -12.92
CA ALA A 496 14.45 4.82 -14.32
C ALA A 496 13.86 3.41 -14.47
N HIS A 497 12.78 3.31 -15.23
CA HIS A 497 12.05 2.05 -15.45
C HIS A 497 12.13 1.59 -16.90
N SER A 498 12.38 0.29 -17.11
CA SER A 498 12.31 -0.36 -18.44
C SER A 498 13.10 0.43 -19.50
N MET A 499 12.47 0.77 -20.63
CA MET A 499 13.09 1.52 -21.75
C MET A 499 13.57 2.93 -21.36
N GLY A 500 13.07 3.50 -20.25
CA GLY A 500 13.58 4.76 -19.71
C GLY A 500 15.06 4.69 -19.32
N ASN A 501 15.55 3.49 -18.98
CA ASN A 501 16.97 3.26 -18.69
C ASN A 501 17.87 3.46 -19.92
N ARG A 502 17.37 3.24 -21.15
CA ARG A 502 18.13 3.55 -22.38
C ARG A 502 18.43 5.04 -22.46
N GLY A 503 17.39 5.85 -22.23
CA GLY A 503 17.51 7.31 -22.24
C GLY A 503 18.40 7.82 -21.12
N LEU A 504 18.25 7.28 -19.91
CA LEU A 504 19.07 7.67 -18.76
C LEU A 504 20.55 7.33 -18.99
N LEU A 505 20.87 6.11 -19.43
CA LEU A 505 22.26 5.68 -19.64
C LEU A 505 23.02 6.62 -20.57
N ARG A 506 22.42 6.94 -21.72
CA ARG A 506 23.01 7.87 -22.70
C ARG A 506 23.01 9.31 -22.20
N ALA A 507 22.01 9.73 -21.43
CA ALA A 507 21.98 11.04 -20.81
C ALA A 507 23.12 11.22 -19.78
N MET A 508 23.38 10.21 -18.94
CA MET A 508 24.49 10.22 -17.98
C MET A 508 25.85 10.31 -18.67
N GLN A 509 26.04 9.58 -19.77
CA GLN A 509 27.25 9.72 -20.60
C GLN A 509 27.41 11.13 -21.18
N ARG A 510 26.32 11.72 -21.68
CA ARG A 510 26.32 13.11 -22.17
C ARG A 510 26.63 14.12 -21.06
N ILE A 511 26.12 13.91 -19.85
CA ILE A 511 26.42 14.75 -18.69
C ILE A 511 27.90 14.60 -18.31
N LEU A 512 28.42 13.38 -18.24
CA LEU A 512 29.82 13.13 -17.88
C LEU A 512 30.75 13.87 -18.85
N ALA A 513 30.51 13.76 -20.16
CA ALA A 513 31.29 14.44 -21.19
C ALA A 513 31.22 15.99 -21.09
N GLN A 514 30.11 16.54 -20.58
CA GLN A 514 29.96 17.99 -20.38
C GLN A 514 30.60 18.50 -19.08
N VAL A 515 30.67 17.65 -18.06
CA VAL A 515 31.07 18.03 -16.70
C VAL A 515 32.57 17.84 -16.44
N GLN A 516 33.27 16.98 -17.20
CA GLN A 516 34.71 16.66 -17.10
C GLN A 516 35.64 17.92 -17.08
N GLY A 517 35.72 18.56 -15.91
CA GLY A 517 36.65 19.66 -15.59
C GLY A 517 36.03 21.01 -15.17
N LYS A 518 34.70 21.16 -15.06
CA LYS A 518 34.07 22.49 -14.81
C LYS A 518 33.12 22.59 -13.61
N SER A 519 32.57 21.48 -13.12
CA SER A 519 31.59 21.51 -12.02
C SER A 519 31.59 20.18 -11.26
N GLU A 520 31.46 20.20 -9.94
CA GLU A 520 31.23 19.00 -9.12
C GLU A 520 29.72 18.67 -9.17
N ILE A 521 29.27 17.94 -10.19
CA ILE A 521 27.90 17.40 -10.20
C ILE A 521 27.97 15.95 -9.77
N SER A 522 27.35 15.65 -8.63
CA SER A 522 27.12 14.30 -8.15
C SER A 522 25.64 14.12 -7.85
N PHE A 523 25.01 13.19 -8.55
CA PHE A 523 23.70 12.64 -8.21
C PHE A 523 23.81 11.76 -6.96
N GLY A 524 22.72 11.59 -6.24
CA GLY A 524 22.62 10.73 -5.07
C GLY A 524 22.49 9.26 -5.48
N GLN A 525 21.30 8.70 -5.23
CA GLN A 525 20.98 7.31 -5.56
C GLN A 525 20.37 7.22 -6.95
N ILE A 526 20.88 6.29 -7.78
CA ILE A 526 20.28 5.92 -9.06
C ILE A 526 19.75 4.49 -8.97
N PHE A 527 18.46 4.33 -9.21
CA PHE A 527 17.79 3.04 -9.22
C PHE A 527 17.39 2.67 -10.66
N LEU A 528 17.93 1.56 -11.15
CA LEU A 528 17.68 1.04 -12.49
C LEU A 528 16.70 -0.13 -12.36
N ALA A 529 15.42 0.10 -12.62
CA ALA A 529 14.36 -0.90 -12.46
C ALA A 529 14.07 -1.62 -13.79
N ALA A 530 14.36 -2.92 -13.84
CA ALA A 530 14.25 -3.79 -15.02
C ALA A 530 14.71 -3.13 -16.33
N PRO A 531 16.00 -2.75 -16.47
CA PRO A 531 16.45 -2.03 -17.65
C PRO A 531 16.27 -2.82 -18.93
N ASP A 532 15.50 -2.27 -19.86
CA ASP A 532 15.49 -2.72 -21.25
C ASP A 532 16.67 -2.07 -21.96
N VAL A 533 17.89 -2.54 -21.70
CA VAL A 533 19.12 -2.06 -22.33
C VAL A 533 19.91 -3.27 -22.82
N ASP A 534 20.61 -3.12 -23.94
CA ASP A 534 21.56 -4.12 -24.42
C ASP A 534 22.74 -4.27 -23.42
N PRO A 535 23.13 -5.51 -23.02
CA PRO A 535 24.20 -5.74 -22.07
C PRO A 535 25.54 -5.13 -22.47
N ASP A 536 25.94 -5.23 -23.74
CA ASP A 536 27.24 -4.74 -24.20
C ASP A 536 27.29 -3.21 -24.13
N ILE A 537 26.22 -2.55 -24.58
CA ILE A 537 26.06 -1.10 -24.47
C ILE A 537 26.03 -0.66 -23.00
N PHE A 538 25.37 -1.41 -22.13
CA PHE A 538 25.29 -1.09 -20.72
C PHE A 538 26.66 -1.19 -20.05
N GLU A 539 27.40 -2.27 -20.27
CA GLU A 539 28.75 -2.46 -19.74
C GLU A 539 29.71 -1.36 -20.22
N GLU A 540 29.65 -0.98 -21.50
CA GLU A 540 30.49 0.09 -22.06
C GLU A 540 30.20 1.45 -21.41
N LEU A 541 28.92 1.75 -21.16
CA LEU A 541 28.49 3.09 -20.75
C LEU A 541 28.22 3.23 -19.24
N ALA A 542 28.18 2.14 -18.48
CA ALA A 542 27.87 2.14 -17.04
C ALA A 542 28.88 2.91 -16.19
N GLN A 543 30.12 3.10 -16.69
CA GLN A 543 31.13 3.92 -16.01
C GLN A 543 30.66 5.34 -15.72
N ALA A 544 29.70 5.88 -16.49
CA ALA A 544 29.12 7.19 -16.19
C ALA A 544 28.36 7.22 -14.86
N TYR A 545 27.68 6.13 -14.49
CA TYR A 545 26.99 6.06 -13.20
C TYR A 545 27.96 6.14 -12.04
N GLN A 546 29.09 5.41 -12.10
CA GLN A 546 30.10 5.43 -11.04
C GLN A 546 30.75 6.81 -10.85
N ASN A 547 30.88 7.60 -11.91
CA ASN A 547 31.52 8.91 -11.85
C ASN A 547 30.56 10.04 -11.44
N LEU A 548 29.26 9.85 -11.68
CA LEU A 548 28.25 10.90 -11.50
C LEU A 548 27.28 10.62 -10.37
N ALA A 549 27.27 9.44 -9.75
CA ALA A 549 26.34 9.10 -8.69
C ALA A 549 27.06 8.59 -7.44
N GLU A 550 26.52 8.92 -6.26
CA GLU A 550 26.99 8.36 -4.99
C GLU A 550 26.84 6.83 -4.99
N ARG A 551 25.77 6.32 -5.60
CA ARG A 551 25.50 4.89 -5.70
C ARG A 551 24.45 4.58 -6.77
N THR A 552 24.63 3.44 -7.44
CA THR A 552 23.67 2.91 -8.42
C THR A 552 23.29 1.49 -8.05
N THR A 553 21.99 1.20 -8.01
CA THR A 553 21.43 -0.15 -7.76
C THR A 553 20.61 -0.60 -8.96
N LEU A 554 20.92 -1.79 -9.47
CA LEU A 554 20.28 -2.45 -10.60
C LEU A 554 19.32 -3.52 -10.08
N TYR A 555 18.02 -3.31 -10.24
CA TYR A 555 17.00 -4.30 -9.90
C TYR A 555 16.59 -5.12 -11.12
N ILE A 556 16.74 -6.44 -11.05
CA ILE A 556 16.43 -7.41 -12.11
C ILE A 556 15.35 -8.40 -11.67
N SER A 557 14.60 -8.97 -12.61
CA SER A 557 13.52 -9.93 -12.34
C SER A 557 13.78 -11.28 -13.02
N ALA A 558 13.54 -12.37 -12.27
CA ALA A 558 13.59 -13.74 -12.76
C ALA A 558 12.31 -14.20 -13.50
N LYS A 559 11.17 -13.54 -13.27
CA LYS A 559 9.86 -13.92 -13.86
C LYS A 559 9.62 -13.34 -15.25
N ASP A 560 10.38 -12.33 -15.66
CA ASP A 560 10.21 -11.64 -16.94
C ASP A 560 10.53 -12.55 -18.16
N LYS A 561 11.12 -13.72 -17.92
CA LYS A 561 11.36 -14.78 -18.92
C LYS A 561 10.07 -15.28 -19.60
N ALA A 562 8.93 -15.26 -18.91
CA ALA A 562 7.64 -15.68 -19.47
C ALA A 562 7.06 -14.65 -20.46
N LEU A 563 7.44 -13.37 -20.37
CA LEU A 563 7.00 -12.31 -21.27
C LEU A 563 7.86 -12.18 -22.52
N ALA A 564 9.15 -12.54 -22.46
CA ALA A 564 10.00 -12.70 -23.65
C ALA A 564 9.43 -13.75 -24.63
N THR A 565 8.58 -14.65 -24.16
CA THR A 565 7.89 -15.66 -24.99
C THR A 565 6.59 -15.15 -25.62
N SER A 566 6.12 -13.93 -25.32
CA SER A 566 4.78 -13.44 -25.69
C SER A 566 4.71 -12.46 -26.88
N GLY A 567 5.78 -12.27 -27.65
CA GLY A 567 5.69 -11.68 -29.00
C GLY A 567 5.94 -10.17 -29.12
N ILE A 568 6.72 -9.56 -28.22
CA ILE A 568 7.43 -8.29 -28.49
C ILE A 568 8.90 -8.64 -28.67
N ILE A 569 9.34 -8.66 -29.93
CA ILE A 569 10.60 -9.24 -30.38
C ILE A 569 11.78 -8.37 -29.93
N HIS A 570 12.60 -8.90 -29.03
CA HIS A 570 14.03 -8.62 -29.00
C HIS A 570 14.74 -9.93 -29.33
N ASP A 571 15.51 -9.97 -30.41
CA ASP A 571 16.32 -11.13 -30.77
C ASP A 571 17.56 -11.30 -29.84
N HIS A 572 17.71 -10.44 -28.82
CA HIS A 572 18.88 -10.30 -27.96
C HIS A 572 18.53 -10.11 -26.46
N PRO A 573 19.38 -10.58 -25.53
CA PRO A 573 19.18 -10.43 -24.09
C PRO A 573 19.15 -8.95 -23.64
N ARG A 574 18.53 -8.67 -22.48
CA ARG A 574 18.52 -7.33 -21.86
C ARG A 574 18.98 -7.39 -20.42
N VAL A 575 19.60 -6.31 -19.96
CA VAL A 575 20.18 -6.15 -18.61
C VAL A 575 19.18 -6.42 -17.47
N GLY A 576 17.91 -6.04 -17.66
CA GLY A 576 16.86 -6.24 -16.66
C GLY A 576 16.35 -7.67 -16.54
N PHE A 577 16.76 -8.58 -17.43
CA PHE A 577 16.23 -9.95 -17.51
C PHE A 577 17.24 -10.99 -17.05
N PHE A 578 16.70 -12.09 -16.53
CA PHE A 578 17.45 -13.25 -16.06
C PHE A 578 17.02 -14.52 -16.81
N PRO A 579 17.93 -15.44 -17.23
CA PRO A 579 19.39 -15.34 -17.41
C PRO A 579 19.80 -15.01 -18.87
N PRO A 580 21.04 -14.52 -19.15
CA PRO A 580 22.15 -14.31 -18.21
C PRO A 580 22.05 -12.99 -17.41
N ILE A 581 22.64 -12.96 -16.21
CA ILE A 581 22.75 -11.73 -15.40
C ILE A 581 23.87 -10.86 -15.95
N THR A 582 23.61 -9.56 -16.07
CA THR A 582 24.65 -8.55 -16.23
C THR A 582 25.06 -8.01 -14.86
N VAL A 583 26.31 -8.25 -14.46
CA VAL A 583 26.91 -7.65 -13.25
C VAL A 583 28.04 -6.74 -13.68
N VAL A 584 27.95 -5.46 -13.30
CA VAL A 584 28.97 -4.45 -13.60
C VAL A 584 29.60 -3.99 -12.28
N ASP A 585 30.91 -3.89 -12.24
CA ASP A 585 31.61 -3.38 -11.06
C ASP A 585 31.13 -1.97 -10.71
N GLY A 586 31.07 -1.64 -9.42
CA GLY A 586 30.53 -0.36 -8.93
C GLY A 586 29.01 -0.17 -9.06
N ILE A 587 28.26 -1.17 -9.53
CA ILE A 587 26.79 -1.17 -9.53
C ILE A 587 26.28 -2.34 -8.67
N ASP A 588 25.38 -2.04 -7.73
CA ASP A 588 24.80 -3.07 -6.88
C ASP A 588 23.69 -3.82 -7.66
N THR A 589 23.98 -5.03 -8.16
CA THR A 589 22.96 -5.87 -8.82
C THR A 589 22.13 -6.64 -7.80
N VAL A 590 20.82 -6.44 -7.82
CA VAL A 590 19.82 -7.03 -6.92
C VAL A 590 18.75 -7.77 -7.73
N GLU A 591 18.73 -9.09 -7.64
CA GLU A 591 17.64 -9.95 -8.11
C GLU A 591 16.45 -9.79 -7.17
N VAL A 592 15.30 -9.46 -7.74
CA VAL A 592 14.04 -9.36 -7.01
C VAL A 592 13.26 -10.64 -7.24
N SER A 593 13.26 -11.53 -6.24
CA SER A 593 12.52 -12.79 -6.31
C SER A 593 11.02 -12.50 -6.22
N ASN A 594 10.24 -13.16 -7.07
CA ASN A 594 8.76 -13.08 -7.14
C ASN A 594 8.10 -11.85 -7.77
N ILE A 595 8.82 -10.77 -8.09
CA ILE A 595 8.24 -9.56 -8.69
C ILE A 595 8.35 -9.57 -10.22
N ASP A 596 7.25 -9.27 -10.91
CA ASP A 596 7.30 -8.84 -12.30
C ASP A 596 7.60 -7.33 -12.33
N LEU A 597 8.85 -6.98 -12.65
CA LEU A 597 9.29 -5.59 -12.67
C LEU A 597 8.80 -4.86 -13.92
N THR A 598 8.37 -5.57 -14.98
CA THR A 598 7.74 -4.94 -16.15
C THR A 598 6.33 -4.41 -15.82
N LEU A 599 5.68 -5.04 -14.85
CA LEU A 599 4.33 -4.77 -14.36
C LEU A 599 4.30 -3.91 -13.08
N LEU A 600 5.11 -2.85 -13.06
CA LEU A 600 5.06 -1.74 -12.08
C LEU A 600 3.72 -0.97 -12.17
N GLY A 601 2.58 -1.66 -12.02
CA GLY A 601 1.24 -1.15 -12.34
C GLY A 601 0.04 -2.04 -12.01
N HIS A 602 0.19 -3.34 -11.69
CA HIS A 602 -0.96 -4.19 -11.35
C HIS A 602 -0.77 -5.01 -10.06
N GLY A 603 -1.00 -4.39 -8.90
CA GLY A 603 -1.55 -5.07 -7.71
C GLY A 603 -0.73 -6.20 -7.05
N TYR A 604 0.58 -6.03 -6.86
CA TYR A 604 1.47 -7.00 -6.19
C TYR A 604 2.00 -6.46 -4.84
N PHE A 605 1.10 -6.31 -3.87
CA PHE A 605 1.32 -5.52 -2.66
C PHE A 605 2.35 -6.07 -1.66
N ALA A 606 2.52 -7.39 -1.54
CA ALA A 606 3.43 -7.97 -0.56
C ALA A 606 4.89 -7.89 -1.00
N ASP A 607 5.20 -8.32 -2.22
CA ASP A 607 6.59 -8.42 -2.71
C ASP A 607 7.18 -7.03 -3.05
N ALA A 608 6.36 -6.06 -3.47
CA ALA A 608 6.82 -4.68 -3.73
C ALA A 608 7.29 -3.96 -2.45
N ARG A 609 6.91 -4.44 -1.26
CA ARG A 609 7.26 -3.80 0.01
C ARG A 609 8.75 -3.88 0.30
N ASP A 610 9.38 -5.04 0.11
CA ASP A 610 10.81 -5.21 0.36
C ASP A 610 11.65 -4.32 -0.58
N LEU A 611 11.25 -4.23 -1.85
CA LEU A 611 11.88 -3.35 -2.83
C LEU A 611 11.73 -1.87 -2.45
N LEU A 612 10.52 -1.44 -2.08
CA LEU A 612 10.26 -0.04 -1.67
C LEU A 612 10.98 0.30 -0.36
N GLN A 613 11.07 -0.64 0.58
CA GLN A 613 11.85 -0.47 1.82
C GLN A 613 13.33 -0.31 1.52
N ASP A 614 13.91 -1.14 0.65
CA ASP A 614 15.31 -1.02 0.23
C ASP A 614 15.58 0.34 -0.42
N MET A 615 14.72 0.76 -1.37
CA MET A 615 14.81 2.09 -2.00
C MET A 615 14.70 3.22 -0.98
N HIS A 616 13.72 3.18 -0.08
CA HIS A 616 13.54 4.20 0.96
C HIS A 616 14.76 4.28 1.88
N HIS A 617 15.29 3.14 2.32
CA HIS A 617 16.50 3.08 3.13
C HIS A 617 17.70 3.68 2.40
N LEU A 618 17.84 3.45 1.08
CA LEU A 618 18.92 3.99 0.27
C LEU A 618 18.82 5.50 0.06
N LEU A 619 17.60 6.02 -0.14
CA LEU A 619 17.36 7.47 -0.23
C LEU A 619 17.88 8.21 1.01
N ILE A 620 17.73 7.61 2.20
CA ILE A 620 18.10 8.24 3.47
C ILE A 620 19.56 7.95 3.86
N ASN A 621 20.03 6.70 3.72
CA ASN A 621 21.25 6.23 4.40
C ASN A 621 22.42 5.86 3.47
N ASN A 622 22.22 5.77 2.14
CA ASN A 622 23.24 5.33 1.18
C ASN A 622 24.00 4.04 1.62
N THR A 623 23.27 3.06 2.12
CA THR A 623 23.83 1.85 2.74
C THR A 623 24.46 0.90 1.69
N SER A 624 25.63 0.32 1.98
CA SER A 624 26.24 -0.71 1.13
C SER A 624 25.38 -1.99 1.14
N PRO A 625 25.34 -2.78 0.04
CA PRO A 625 24.41 -3.91 -0.07
C PRO A 625 24.61 -4.98 1.01
N GLU A 626 25.82 -5.16 1.55
CA GLU A 626 26.11 -6.08 2.67
C GLU A 626 25.38 -5.71 3.97
N LYS A 627 25.03 -4.43 4.12
CA LYS A 627 24.40 -3.86 5.32
C LYS A 627 22.90 -3.58 5.11
N ARG A 628 22.36 -3.86 3.91
CA ARG A 628 20.94 -3.68 3.64
C ARG A 628 20.15 -4.87 4.16
N PHE A 629 19.09 -4.56 4.91
CA PHE A 629 18.24 -5.57 5.49
C PHE A 629 17.51 -6.37 4.40
N GLY A 630 17.43 -7.69 4.56
CA GLY A 630 16.75 -8.57 3.61
C GLY A 630 17.57 -8.99 2.38
N LEU A 631 18.71 -8.34 2.09
CA LEU A 631 19.58 -8.73 0.97
C LEU A 631 20.41 -9.98 1.31
N ARG A 632 20.40 -10.96 0.41
CA ARG A 632 21.23 -12.17 0.50
C ARG A 632 22.19 -12.25 -0.67
N LYS A 633 23.46 -12.52 -0.40
CA LYS A 633 24.49 -12.67 -1.43
C LYS A 633 24.31 -13.99 -2.19
N LYS A 634 24.33 -13.95 -3.52
CA LYS A 634 24.32 -15.11 -4.42
C LYS A 634 25.49 -15.07 -5.38
N GLN A 635 26.00 -16.25 -5.72
CA GLN A 635 27.06 -16.42 -6.71
C GLN A 635 26.61 -17.38 -7.80
N GLU A 636 26.74 -16.97 -9.05
CA GLU A 636 26.36 -17.77 -10.22
C GLU A 636 27.33 -17.46 -11.37
N ASN A 637 27.85 -18.49 -12.05
CA ASN A 637 28.82 -18.35 -13.16
C ASN A 637 30.04 -17.46 -12.87
N GLY A 638 30.51 -17.42 -11.62
CA GLY A 638 31.65 -16.59 -11.19
C GLY A 638 31.30 -15.12 -10.93
N GLN A 639 30.05 -14.70 -11.14
CA GLN A 639 29.55 -13.39 -10.79
C GLN A 639 28.89 -13.40 -9.41
N THR A 640 28.94 -12.27 -8.72
CA THR A 640 28.33 -12.07 -7.40
C THR A 640 27.25 -11.00 -7.50
N PHE A 641 26.06 -11.29 -6.98
CA PHE A 641 24.93 -10.35 -6.93
C PHE A 641 24.10 -10.61 -5.66
N TRP A 642 23.05 -9.83 -5.46
CA TRP A 642 22.20 -9.89 -4.27
C TRP A 642 20.78 -10.33 -4.62
N ILE A 643 20.05 -10.87 -3.66
CA ILE A 643 18.63 -11.23 -3.80
C ILE A 643 17.82 -10.57 -2.69
N ILE A 644 16.62 -10.09 -3.02
CA ILE A 644 15.62 -9.59 -2.07
C ILE A 644 14.27 -10.34 -2.26
N GLY A 645 13.50 -10.52 -1.17
CA GLY A 645 12.15 -11.11 -1.20
C GLY A 645 12.06 -12.64 -1.18
N GLN A 646 12.89 -13.33 -0.37
CA GLN A 646 12.88 -14.80 -0.21
C GLN A 646 12.62 -15.30 1.20
#